data_AF-A0A9J7KL81-F1
#
_entry.id   AF-A0A9J7KL81-F1
#
_cell.length_a   1.000
_cell.length_b   1.000
_cell.length_c   1.000
_cell.angle_alpha   90.00
_cell.angle_beta   90.00
_cell.angle_gamma   90.00
#
_symmetry.space_group_name_H-M   'P 1'
#
loop_
_entity.id
_entity.type
_entity.pdbx_description
1 polymer ?
#
loop_
_entity_poly.entity_id
_entity_poly.type
_entity_poly.pdbx_seq_one_letter_code
_entity_poly.pdbx_strand_id
1 'polypeptide(L)'
;MSGQLWFRFLVLAGSILILTGGCRVVRISDNLPPRNGSPRTTYSLTDMTSSGRPVYKSDTSDMYWYYISESGGKWVVGRTVGALDGYIMYVTDNHFNADEITGTFFTLDHGIWVESAEVSVSCTVENVARGKPASQSGTYGANTAGLAVDGEKGTSVPGNQCTLTNPEDGPWWQVDLERNNLVGRVRVLNRGDCCGGRLHGFVVQVKRDGQPIWRHCGTPYSETPEEGQSITVDCVTPMVARYVRIQLPGKSERLSLCEVEVFTDMGCPTGYIVHGGVCYKPYNIPKTRQEALTTCQQDGGTLAMPRHRHTNMFLRKLAVLVDIVSPYWIGLFKENGAWGWEDGNPLCGYQQWGAGYPSTTDNNCTVLRFDGSWQDLSCETTAKFICQIQAPVDLATVGYQQHGEAFFRVSRRKKSFDESVAACGQFGGGRLAQPQTKEINDYVKGKIGESSPDGIARIGIKLVTTEESWSFLDGTPGDTSYSNWAPGEPSGRGCVTMASDGGWQIGNCEEEAHYVCQIGDERSCKEQTVTTLYCGGSRGGSSGRISSPGYEENVNYPNNLQCQWDITVPGEDNVIEFTMEEIELDQTDRLEIHDVCVHGYNRANLTGSVVNESSPIIASTNRATLSFTSDDSYSARGFKLAYRAVPPPQSRSLRSVENVQDMQGADRRKRALPVASIVGGILSGVKEVFKIWSTLEDDQRRQQIINVMTQLKGKLDDVDSKLDEQGITNELNHQMQITATKYSASVTRLNNLNRIMDTLYVDSSGSFQPGADARGLAETVLRQDSEGMSQILFNMFDMVMGSPLVIESKSIVETMEAVFRHQNLENSVHRAKLESISEFAMERQVSGYGLWVFALKQTGREDEIDRIMRRARSTLSEQMCFLAPFFYDWPAGTYGLPKTTEGCPSGSNVVWEEGQYEHRRSSSFEWPTDAQLHFNATFAGSRLSREFCLKTNPSSGGNSWPPGRYCVLKKGSCPVGLKWGKLGFPGGSQSGAVPDGSVASDTIEVEYCCQEDGFASSPIALPPRRSFYLLRLGGACQQVAGMDVSEEWIEYRGNGYRAGVTPDDDGDDNSHKLYYCLYSLPGSVIPTTPIVPDVKNNDTTRIIIIVAPI
;
A
#
# COMPACT_ATOMS: atom_id res chain seq x y z
N MET A 1 -19.94 49.60 -48.07
CA MET A 1 -21.39 49.33 -48.14
C MET A 1 -21.55 47.83 -48.35
N SER A 2 -21.58 47.09 -47.26
CA SER A 2 -22.81 46.75 -46.51
C SER A 2 -23.51 45.60 -47.22
N GLY A 3 -23.45 44.38 -46.71
CA GLY A 3 -23.93 44.08 -45.36
C GLY A 3 -25.37 43.66 -45.51
N GLN A 4 -25.60 42.38 -45.82
CA GLN A 4 -26.93 41.76 -45.69
C GLN A 4 -26.93 40.22 -45.79
N LEU A 5 -25.84 39.56 -45.43
CA LEU A 5 -25.83 38.09 -45.27
C LEU A 5 -25.43 37.63 -43.86
N TRP A 6 -25.20 38.57 -42.94
CA TRP A 6 -24.86 38.31 -41.53
C TRP A 6 -26.00 38.59 -40.53
N PHE A 7 -27.23 38.89 -40.97
CA PHE A 7 -28.33 39.32 -40.07
C PHE A 7 -29.61 38.47 -40.10
N ARG A 8 -29.61 37.30 -40.74
CA ARG A 8 -30.73 36.33 -40.66
C ARG A 8 -30.44 35.06 -39.85
N PHE A 9 -29.27 34.98 -39.21
CA PHE A 9 -28.97 33.92 -38.23
C PHE A 9 -29.27 34.31 -36.77
N LEU A 10 -29.87 35.48 -36.53
CA LEU A 10 -30.08 36.04 -35.17
C LEU A 10 -31.56 36.23 -34.76
N VAL A 11 -32.53 35.56 -35.40
CA VAL A 11 -33.95 35.58 -34.97
C VAL A 11 -34.55 34.16 -34.89
N LEU A 12 -33.76 33.22 -34.36
CA LEU A 12 -34.25 31.98 -33.73
C LEU A 12 -33.61 31.83 -32.33
N ALA A 13 -33.41 32.96 -31.65
CA ALA A 13 -33.08 33.02 -30.24
C ALA A 13 -34.36 33.38 -29.48
N GLY A 14 -34.93 32.40 -28.77
CA GLY A 14 -36.12 32.64 -27.95
C GLY A 14 -36.87 31.40 -27.49
N SER A 15 -36.17 30.32 -27.15
CA SER A 15 -36.64 29.25 -26.24
C SER A 15 -35.43 28.38 -25.90
N ILE A 16 -34.70 28.82 -24.88
CA ILE A 16 -33.58 28.10 -24.29
C ILE A 16 -34.15 26.86 -23.60
N LEU A 17 -33.87 25.66 -24.13
CA LEU A 17 -34.02 24.42 -23.38
C LEU A 17 -32.81 24.34 -22.43
N ILE A 18 -32.99 24.96 -21.26
CA ILE A 18 -32.13 24.75 -20.09
C ILE A 18 -32.44 23.32 -19.63
N LEU A 19 -31.56 22.36 -19.91
CA LEU A 19 -31.57 21.10 -19.17
C LEU A 19 -30.90 21.40 -17.81
N THR A 20 -31.75 21.71 -16.84
CA THR A 20 -31.42 22.10 -15.46
C THR A 20 -30.87 20.88 -14.71
N GLY A 21 -29.63 20.97 -14.21
CA GLY A 21 -29.01 19.96 -13.33
C GLY A 21 -29.49 19.96 -11.88
N GLY A 22 -30.59 20.65 -11.57
CA GLY A 22 -31.14 20.77 -10.22
C GLY A 22 -32.04 19.60 -9.80
N CYS A 23 -32.27 19.48 -8.50
CA CYS A 23 -33.09 18.41 -7.93
C CYS A 23 -34.55 18.47 -8.41
N ARG A 24 -35.12 17.30 -8.72
CA ARG A 24 -36.52 17.17 -9.15
C ARG A 24 -37.53 17.30 -8.03
N VAL A 25 -37.15 16.97 -6.80
CA VAL A 25 -37.98 17.15 -5.60
C VAL A 25 -37.09 17.70 -4.50
N VAL A 26 -37.46 18.86 -3.98
CA VAL A 26 -36.74 19.56 -2.91
C VAL A 26 -37.58 19.59 -1.65
N ARG A 27 -36.98 19.34 -0.49
CA ARG A 27 -37.64 19.42 0.81
C ARG A 27 -37.19 20.69 1.51
N ILE A 28 -38.13 21.55 1.86
CA ILE A 28 -37.88 22.64 2.81
C ILE A 28 -38.28 22.14 4.19
N SER A 29 -37.31 21.96 5.10
CA SER A 29 -37.57 21.43 6.44
C SER A 29 -36.70 22.08 7.51
N ASP A 30 -37.11 21.93 8.76
CA ASP A 30 -36.34 22.25 9.95
C ASP A 30 -36.31 21.04 10.90
N ASN A 31 -35.88 21.25 12.15
CA ASN A 31 -35.82 20.21 13.18
C ASN A 31 -37.21 19.77 13.71
N LEU A 32 -38.32 20.32 13.21
CA LEU A 32 -39.67 20.03 13.67
C LEU A 32 -40.46 19.20 12.64
N PRO A 33 -41.35 18.28 13.09
CA PRO A 33 -42.15 17.47 12.18
C PRO A 33 -43.12 18.33 11.34
N PRO A 34 -43.29 18.01 10.04
CA PRO A 34 -44.11 18.81 9.13
C PRO A 34 -45.58 18.80 9.54
N ARG A 35 -46.22 19.98 9.54
CA ARG A 35 -47.67 20.13 9.74
C ARG A 35 -48.37 20.23 8.40
N ASN A 36 -49.55 19.62 8.29
CA ASN A 36 -50.34 19.66 7.05
C ASN A 36 -50.71 21.12 6.69
N GLY A 37 -50.48 21.53 5.44
CA GLY A 37 -50.65 22.92 5.00
C GLY A 37 -49.53 23.89 5.39
N SER A 38 -48.36 23.38 5.79
CA SER A 38 -47.15 24.18 6.10
C SER A 38 -46.36 24.52 4.83
N PRO A 39 -45.68 25.70 4.76
CA PRO A 39 -44.68 25.98 3.73
C PRO A 39 -43.39 25.15 3.87
N ARG A 40 -43.19 24.46 5.01
CA ARG A 40 -42.07 23.54 5.26
C ARG A 40 -42.49 22.12 4.92
N THR A 41 -42.26 21.72 3.67
CA THR A 41 -42.70 20.45 3.10
C THR A 41 -41.85 20.09 1.87
N THR A 42 -42.16 18.99 1.17
CA THR A 42 -41.57 18.65 -0.12
C THR A 42 -42.25 19.38 -1.27
N TYR A 43 -41.45 19.75 -2.26
CA TYR A 43 -41.85 20.49 -3.44
C TYR A 43 -41.30 19.80 -4.68
N SER A 44 -42.19 19.42 -5.59
CA SER A 44 -41.83 18.79 -6.86
C SER A 44 -41.64 19.83 -7.96
N LEU A 45 -40.62 19.61 -8.79
CA LEU A 45 -40.30 20.41 -9.96
C LEU A 45 -41.48 20.39 -10.94
N THR A 46 -41.77 21.56 -11.50
CA THR A 46 -42.82 21.73 -12.52
C THR A 46 -42.22 22.15 -13.86
N ASP A 47 -43.04 22.11 -14.91
CA ASP A 47 -42.64 22.58 -16.25
C ASP A 47 -42.61 24.13 -16.37
N MET A 48 -42.92 24.85 -15.29
CA MET A 48 -42.92 26.32 -15.27
C MET A 48 -41.55 26.88 -14.92
N THR A 49 -41.28 28.10 -15.40
CA THR A 49 -40.09 28.87 -15.02
C THR A 49 -40.48 30.27 -14.55
N SER A 50 -39.69 30.83 -13.62
CA SER A 50 -39.80 32.21 -13.12
C SER A 50 -38.43 32.86 -13.27
N SER A 51 -38.33 34.04 -13.89
CA SER A 51 -37.04 34.70 -14.21
C SER A 51 -35.99 33.78 -14.86
N GLY A 52 -36.42 32.84 -15.69
CA GLY A 52 -35.53 31.87 -16.36
C GLY A 52 -35.05 30.70 -15.48
N ARG A 53 -35.65 30.49 -14.30
CA ARG A 53 -35.29 29.43 -13.35
C ARG A 53 -36.46 28.51 -13.01
N PRO A 54 -36.20 27.28 -12.54
CA PRO A 54 -37.24 26.29 -12.33
C PRO A 54 -38.22 26.67 -11.21
N VAL A 55 -39.48 26.29 -11.35
CA VAL A 55 -40.54 26.52 -10.35
C VAL A 55 -40.98 25.18 -9.77
N TYR A 56 -41.19 25.13 -8.45
CA TYR A 56 -41.60 23.93 -7.73
C TYR A 56 -42.96 24.12 -7.06
N LYS A 57 -43.75 23.05 -6.97
CA LYS A 57 -45.07 23.02 -6.31
C LYS A 57 -45.04 22.11 -5.09
N SER A 58 -45.65 22.52 -3.99
CA SER A 58 -45.71 21.69 -2.78
C SER A 58 -46.48 20.38 -3.01
N ASP A 59 -45.92 19.28 -2.51
CA ASP A 59 -46.50 17.93 -2.61
C ASP A 59 -47.60 17.67 -1.57
N THR A 60 -47.70 18.54 -0.57
CA THR A 60 -48.66 18.42 0.54
C THR A 60 -49.61 19.62 0.61
N SER A 61 -49.50 20.59 -0.30
CA SER A 61 -50.36 21.77 -0.33
C SER A 61 -50.46 22.37 -1.72
N ASP A 62 -51.68 22.57 -2.22
CA ASP A 62 -51.92 23.31 -3.47
C ASP A 62 -51.70 24.83 -3.35
N MET A 63 -51.49 25.34 -2.13
CA MET A 63 -51.39 26.78 -1.88
C MET A 63 -49.99 27.36 -2.10
N TYR A 64 -48.94 26.53 -2.09
CA TYR A 64 -47.56 27.02 -2.04
C TYR A 64 -46.73 26.58 -3.24
N TRP A 65 -46.02 27.55 -3.77
CA TRP A 65 -45.05 27.42 -4.84
C TRP A 65 -43.70 27.94 -4.36
N TYR A 66 -42.63 27.30 -4.82
CA TYR A 66 -41.27 27.74 -4.56
C TYR A 66 -40.61 28.19 -5.86
N TYR A 67 -40.23 29.46 -5.93
CA TYR A 67 -39.78 30.12 -7.17
C TYR A 67 -38.91 31.34 -6.86
N ILE A 68 -38.19 31.84 -7.86
CA ILE A 68 -37.44 33.10 -7.74
C ILE A 68 -38.33 34.32 -8.01
N SER A 69 -38.21 35.36 -7.19
CA SER A 69 -38.95 36.63 -7.31
C SER A 69 -38.33 37.57 -8.35
N GLU A 70 -39.18 38.20 -9.18
CA GLU A 70 -38.74 39.01 -10.34
C GLU A 70 -38.05 40.34 -9.96
N SER A 71 -38.32 40.90 -8.79
CA SER A 71 -37.83 42.22 -8.35
C SER A 71 -36.70 42.16 -7.31
N GLY A 72 -36.40 40.98 -6.78
CA GLY A 72 -35.39 40.80 -5.73
C GLY A 72 -34.32 39.75 -6.02
N GLY A 73 -34.49 38.90 -7.04
CA GLY A 73 -33.54 37.80 -7.34
C GLY A 73 -33.43 36.75 -6.23
N LYS A 74 -34.40 36.72 -5.32
CA LYS A 74 -34.45 35.84 -4.15
C LYS A 74 -35.46 34.72 -4.36
N TRP A 75 -35.14 33.53 -3.87
CA TRP A 75 -36.08 32.42 -3.81
C TRP A 75 -37.14 32.66 -2.73
N VAL A 76 -38.40 32.45 -3.06
CA VAL A 76 -39.56 32.71 -2.21
C VAL A 76 -40.53 31.54 -2.24
N VAL A 77 -41.16 31.25 -1.10
CA VAL A 77 -42.36 30.42 -1.02
C VAL A 77 -43.57 31.34 -0.97
N GLY A 78 -44.36 31.30 -2.04
CA GLY A 78 -45.50 32.19 -2.24
C GLY A 78 -46.68 31.50 -2.91
N ARG A 79 -47.80 32.21 -2.98
CA ARG A 79 -49.05 31.68 -3.55
C ARG A 79 -49.14 31.86 -5.07
N THR A 80 -48.43 32.84 -5.62
CA THR A 80 -48.51 33.22 -7.03
C THR A 80 -47.10 33.35 -7.60
N VAL A 81 -46.71 32.41 -8.45
CA VAL A 81 -45.39 32.36 -9.12
C VAL A 81 -45.06 33.71 -9.79
N GLY A 82 -43.87 34.25 -9.51
CA GLY A 82 -43.37 35.53 -10.04
C GLY A 82 -43.77 36.79 -9.25
N ALA A 83 -44.87 36.77 -8.50
CA ALA A 83 -45.34 37.92 -7.73
C ALA A 83 -44.71 38.02 -6.32
N LEU A 84 -44.51 39.24 -5.83
CA LEU A 84 -44.06 39.53 -4.45
C LEU A 84 -45.20 39.61 -3.42
N ASP A 85 -46.45 39.43 -3.84
CA ASP A 85 -47.58 39.68 -2.97
C ASP A 85 -47.92 38.41 -2.18
N GLY A 86 -47.70 38.44 -0.86
CA GLY A 86 -48.14 37.37 0.04
C GLY A 86 -47.23 36.13 0.12
N TYR A 87 -45.94 36.26 -0.17
CA TYR A 87 -44.96 35.22 0.18
C TYR A 87 -44.75 35.18 1.70
N ILE A 88 -44.54 33.97 2.23
CA ILE A 88 -44.47 33.74 3.69
C ILE A 88 -43.09 33.23 4.12
N MET A 89 -42.23 32.92 3.16
CA MET A 89 -40.84 32.55 3.40
C MET A 89 -39.98 32.99 2.22
N TYR A 90 -38.78 33.46 2.49
CA TYR A 90 -37.79 33.74 1.46
C TYR A 90 -36.38 33.42 1.95
N VAL A 91 -35.46 33.26 1.01
CA VAL A 91 -34.03 33.13 1.30
C VAL A 91 -33.28 34.19 0.51
N THR A 92 -32.21 34.72 1.10
CA THR A 92 -31.41 35.78 0.46
C THR A 92 -30.52 35.26 -0.68
N ASP A 93 -30.55 33.95 -0.90
CA ASP A 93 -29.76 33.23 -1.88
C ASP A 93 -30.33 33.37 -3.31
N ASN A 94 -29.42 33.42 -4.30
CA ASN A 94 -29.69 33.60 -5.72
C ASN A 94 -29.06 32.50 -6.60
N HIS A 95 -28.81 31.30 -6.07
CA HIS A 95 -28.36 30.13 -6.85
C HIS A 95 -29.39 29.63 -7.87
N PHE A 96 -28.89 29.06 -8.98
CA PHE A 96 -29.68 28.77 -10.18
C PHE A 96 -30.74 27.70 -9.93
N ASN A 97 -30.40 26.67 -9.16
CA ASN A 97 -31.31 25.62 -8.73
C ASN A 97 -31.69 25.76 -7.26
N ALA A 98 -32.85 25.24 -6.87
CA ALA A 98 -33.37 25.33 -5.50
C ALA A 98 -32.50 24.57 -4.48
N ASP A 99 -31.85 23.49 -4.90
CA ASP A 99 -31.02 22.61 -4.07
C ASP A 99 -29.62 23.16 -3.75
N GLU A 100 -29.19 24.20 -4.47
CA GLU A 100 -27.92 24.88 -4.27
C GLU A 100 -28.01 25.97 -3.18
N ILE A 101 -29.20 26.14 -2.58
CA ILE A 101 -29.49 27.20 -1.63
C ILE A 101 -28.89 26.85 -0.27
N THR A 102 -27.94 27.68 0.17
CA THR A 102 -27.23 27.53 1.46
C THR A 102 -27.44 28.73 2.39
N GLY A 103 -28.10 29.79 1.89
CA GLY A 103 -28.40 30.99 2.68
C GLY A 103 -29.50 30.81 3.73
N THR A 104 -29.55 31.73 4.69
CA THR A 104 -30.54 31.70 5.77
C THR A 104 -31.95 32.05 5.29
N PHE A 105 -32.93 31.22 5.67
CA PHE A 105 -34.34 31.46 5.40
C PHE A 105 -34.92 32.49 6.38
N PHE A 106 -35.86 33.29 5.90
CA PHE A 106 -36.65 34.22 6.67
C PHE A 106 -38.11 33.86 6.52
N THR A 107 -38.83 33.70 7.64
CA THR A 107 -40.27 33.42 7.65
C THR A 107 -41.04 34.63 8.15
N LEU A 108 -42.26 34.82 7.66
CA LEU A 108 -43.13 35.91 8.07
C LEU A 108 -43.92 35.50 9.30
N ASP A 109 -43.57 36.04 10.47
CA ASP A 109 -44.28 35.82 11.73
C ASP A 109 -44.96 37.12 12.20
N HIS A 110 -46.28 37.10 12.38
CA HIS A 110 -47.09 38.25 12.78
C HIS A 110 -46.84 39.57 11.99
N GLY A 111 -46.47 39.48 10.72
CA GLY A 111 -46.18 40.64 9.85
C GLY A 111 -44.75 41.16 9.92
N ILE A 112 -43.86 40.48 10.65
CA ILE A 112 -42.43 40.78 10.77
C ILE A 112 -41.63 39.60 10.21
N TRP A 113 -40.56 39.89 9.48
CA TRP A 113 -39.64 38.88 8.96
C TRP A 113 -38.68 38.44 10.06
N VAL A 114 -38.72 37.16 10.40
CA VAL A 114 -37.86 36.56 11.42
C VAL A 114 -36.90 35.58 10.75
N GLU A 115 -35.63 35.68 11.11
CA GLU A 115 -34.60 34.75 10.67
C GLU A 115 -34.89 33.35 11.19
N SER A 116 -34.88 32.37 10.29
CA SER A 116 -35.20 30.97 10.54
C SER A 116 -33.96 30.12 10.22
N ALA A 117 -32.90 30.30 11.00
CA ALA A 117 -31.59 29.67 10.80
C ALA A 117 -31.61 28.13 10.81
N GLU A 118 -32.66 27.52 11.35
CA GLU A 118 -32.83 26.06 11.38
C GLU A 118 -33.52 25.49 10.13
N VAL A 119 -34.04 26.33 9.24
CA VAL A 119 -34.72 25.89 8.01
C VAL A 119 -33.68 25.70 6.91
N SER A 120 -33.73 24.55 6.24
CA SER A 120 -32.84 24.19 5.13
C SER A 120 -33.61 23.60 3.95
N VAL A 121 -32.96 23.57 2.79
CA VAL A 121 -33.41 22.85 1.60
C VAL A 121 -32.53 21.62 1.39
N SER A 122 -33.14 20.47 1.11
CA SER A 122 -32.43 19.25 0.72
C SER A 122 -33.10 18.51 -0.46
N CYS A 123 -32.34 17.70 -1.17
CA CYS A 123 -32.85 16.82 -2.22
C CYS A 123 -33.36 15.51 -1.64
N THR A 124 -34.49 14.98 -2.13
CA THR A 124 -35.09 13.75 -1.59
C THR A 124 -35.42 12.70 -2.66
N VAL A 125 -35.48 11.42 -2.26
CA VAL A 125 -35.62 10.22 -3.13
C VAL A 125 -37.06 9.98 -3.58
N GLU A 126 -37.24 9.56 -4.84
CA GLU A 126 -38.55 9.21 -5.42
C GLU A 126 -39.04 7.82 -4.94
N ASN A 127 -40.25 7.76 -4.34
CA ASN A 127 -41.00 6.50 -4.18
C ASN A 127 -41.52 6.09 -5.56
N VAL A 128 -40.86 5.13 -6.21
CA VAL A 128 -41.21 4.72 -7.59
C VAL A 128 -42.52 3.94 -7.68
N ALA A 129 -43.10 3.54 -6.55
CA ALA A 129 -44.43 2.93 -6.49
C ALA A 129 -45.56 3.95 -6.39
N ARG A 130 -45.30 5.22 -6.04
CA ARG A 130 -46.35 6.22 -5.82
C ARG A 130 -47.17 6.44 -7.10
N GLY A 131 -48.49 6.31 -6.97
CA GLY A 131 -49.46 6.46 -8.05
C GLY A 131 -49.41 5.35 -9.11
N LYS A 132 -48.65 4.27 -8.90
CA LYS A 132 -48.48 3.20 -9.89
C LYS A 132 -49.63 2.19 -9.88
N PRO A 133 -49.89 1.50 -11.01
CA PRO A 133 -50.92 0.47 -11.07
C PRO A 133 -50.66 -0.65 -10.05
N ALA A 134 -51.58 -0.84 -9.11
CA ALA A 134 -51.52 -1.89 -8.10
C ALA A 134 -52.69 -2.89 -8.22
N SER A 135 -52.45 -4.13 -7.83
CA SER A 135 -53.44 -5.21 -7.82
C SER A 135 -53.25 -6.12 -6.61
N GLN A 136 -54.31 -6.82 -6.21
CA GLN A 136 -54.28 -7.73 -5.05
C GLN A 136 -55.09 -8.99 -5.35
N SER A 137 -54.80 -10.09 -4.66
CA SER A 137 -55.38 -11.43 -4.89
C SER A 137 -56.91 -11.46 -4.78
N GLY A 138 -57.47 -10.69 -3.86
CA GLY A 138 -58.89 -10.43 -3.72
C GLY A 138 -59.11 -9.06 -3.07
N THR A 139 -60.27 -8.44 -3.27
CA THR A 139 -60.59 -7.13 -2.67
C THR A 139 -61.78 -7.25 -1.74
N TYR A 140 -61.64 -6.78 -0.50
CA TYR A 140 -62.73 -6.75 0.47
C TYR A 140 -63.31 -5.34 0.65
N GLY A 141 -64.57 -5.16 0.23
CA GLY A 141 -65.27 -3.88 0.31
C GLY A 141 -64.61 -2.82 -0.58
N ALA A 142 -64.42 -1.61 -0.04
CA ALA A 142 -63.82 -0.48 -0.75
C ALA A 142 -62.28 -0.39 -0.63
N ASN A 143 -61.64 -1.35 0.04
CA ASN A 143 -60.20 -1.34 0.34
C ASN A 143 -59.36 -1.87 -0.84
N THR A 144 -59.35 -1.12 -1.94
CA THR A 144 -58.68 -1.48 -3.19
C THR A 144 -57.15 -1.44 -3.08
N ALA A 145 -56.45 -2.14 -3.97
CA ALA A 145 -54.98 -2.22 -3.97
C ALA A 145 -54.26 -0.87 -4.12
N GLY A 146 -54.89 0.11 -4.79
CA GLY A 146 -54.29 1.43 -5.04
C GLY A 146 -54.07 2.28 -3.79
N LEU A 147 -54.77 1.97 -2.69
CA LEU A 147 -54.62 2.67 -1.41
C LEU A 147 -53.21 2.53 -0.80
N ALA A 148 -52.47 1.48 -1.14
CA ALA A 148 -51.10 1.30 -0.66
C ALA A 148 -50.05 2.09 -1.46
N VAL A 149 -50.45 2.85 -2.47
CA VAL A 149 -49.53 3.62 -3.33
C VAL A 149 -50.04 5.02 -3.63
N ASP A 150 -51.09 5.49 -2.95
CA ASP A 150 -51.65 6.82 -3.15
C ASP A 150 -50.80 7.92 -2.49
N GLY A 151 -49.92 7.54 -1.56
CA GLY A 151 -49.05 8.44 -0.80
C GLY A 151 -49.69 8.99 0.47
N GLU A 152 -50.92 8.57 0.81
CA GLU A 152 -51.62 8.94 2.03
C GLU A 152 -51.30 7.93 3.14
N LYS A 153 -50.63 8.37 4.21
CA LYS A 153 -50.12 7.47 5.26
C LYS A 153 -51.12 7.18 6.38
N GLY A 154 -52.41 7.15 6.07
CA GLY A 154 -53.45 6.76 7.02
C GLY A 154 -53.36 5.28 7.37
N THR A 155 -53.70 4.89 8.60
CA THR A 155 -53.48 3.51 9.08
C THR A 155 -54.78 2.76 9.42
N SER A 156 -55.95 3.31 9.04
CA SER A 156 -57.27 2.77 9.36
C SER A 156 -57.94 2.09 8.16
N VAL A 157 -58.24 0.80 8.31
CA VAL A 157 -59.06 0.06 7.33
C VAL A 157 -60.53 0.53 7.32
N PRO A 158 -61.22 0.74 8.46
CA PRO A 158 -62.58 1.30 8.45
C PRO A 158 -62.68 2.67 7.77
N GLY A 159 -61.60 3.45 7.79
CA GLY A 159 -61.47 4.73 7.09
C GLY A 159 -61.17 4.61 5.58
N ASN A 160 -61.07 3.40 5.02
CA ASN A 160 -60.59 3.12 3.67
C ASN A 160 -59.21 3.72 3.38
N GLN A 161 -58.30 3.71 4.36
CA GLN A 161 -56.94 4.23 4.24
C GLN A 161 -55.90 3.12 4.03
N CYS A 162 -56.32 1.85 4.01
CA CYS A 162 -55.44 0.73 3.79
C CYS A 162 -56.07 -0.27 2.83
N THR A 163 -55.24 -1.01 2.10
CA THR A 163 -55.66 -2.17 1.30
C THR A 163 -56.18 -3.29 2.20
N LEU A 164 -57.10 -4.12 1.68
CA LEU A 164 -57.56 -5.31 2.40
C LEU A 164 -58.00 -6.42 1.44
N THR A 165 -57.36 -7.59 1.56
CA THR A 165 -57.75 -8.77 0.78
C THR A 165 -58.94 -9.53 1.37
N ASN A 166 -59.54 -10.40 0.56
CA ASN A 166 -60.44 -11.44 1.06
C ASN A 166 -59.65 -12.44 1.92
N PRO A 167 -60.30 -13.18 2.84
CA PRO A 167 -59.65 -14.28 3.52
C PRO A 167 -59.44 -15.42 2.53
N GLU A 168 -58.19 -15.74 2.25
CA GLU A 168 -57.79 -16.76 1.28
C GLU A 168 -56.41 -17.32 1.66
N ASP A 169 -56.02 -18.45 1.09
CA ASP A 169 -54.71 -19.03 1.32
C ASP A 169 -53.64 -18.28 0.53
N GLY A 170 -52.61 -17.78 1.22
CA GLY A 170 -51.48 -17.10 0.58
C GLY A 170 -51.84 -15.74 -0.04
N PRO A 171 -52.59 -14.84 0.63
CA PRO A 171 -53.04 -13.57 0.05
C PRO A 171 -51.84 -12.71 -0.37
N TRP A 172 -51.97 -11.97 -1.47
CA TRP A 172 -50.90 -11.15 -2.01
C TRP A 172 -51.40 -9.79 -2.51
N TRP A 173 -50.51 -8.81 -2.44
CA TRP A 173 -50.63 -7.49 -3.06
C TRP A 173 -49.42 -7.27 -3.96
N GLN A 174 -49.58 -6.59 -5.10
CA GLN A 174 -48.48 -6.29 -6.01
C GLN A 174 -48.66 -4.94 -6.72
N VAL A 175 -47.54 -4.32 -7.08
CA VAL A 175 -47.48 -3.10 -7.89
C VAL A 175 -46.70 -3.36 -9.19
N ASP A 176 -47.22 -2.84 -10.31
CA ASP A 176 -46.49 -2.71 -11.57
C ASP A 176 -45.83 -1.33 -11.61
N LEU A 177 -44.50 -1.30 -11.54
CA LEU A 177 -43.71 -0.06 -11.61
C LEU A 177 -43.63 0.50 -13.05
N GLU A 178 -44.34 -0.10 -14.00
CA GLU A 178 -44.48 0.21 -15.43
C GLU A 178 -43.20 0.03 -16.27
N ARG A 179 -42.05 0.04 -15.62
CA ARG A 179 -40.72 -0.23 -16.18
C ARG A 179 -39.88 -1.06 -15.22
N ASN A 180 -38.80 -1.66 -15.72
CA ASN A 180 -37.82 -2.32 -14.87
C ASN A 180 -37.05 -1.25 -14.06
N ASN A 181 -37.10 -1.34 -12.73
CA ASN A 181 -36.38 -0.49 -11.78
C ASN A 181 -35.45 -1.35 -10.92
N LEU A 182 -34.34 -0.79 -10.44
CA LEU A 182 -33.41 -1.51 -9.56
C LEU A 182 -33.90 -1.42 -8.11
N VAL A 183 -34.71 -2.38 -7.66
CA VAL A 183 -35.35 -2.36 -6.34
C VAL A 183 -34.35 -2.76 -5.26
N GLY A 184 -34.12 -1.88 -4.29
CA GLY A 184 -33.20 -2.10 -3.17
C GLY A 184 -33.88 -2.25 -1.83
N ARG A 185 -34.97 -1.50 -1.63
CA ARG A 185 -35.68 -1.42 -0.37
C ARG A 185 -37.17 -1.28 -0.59
N VAL A 186 -37.94 -2.03 0.19
CA VAL A 186 -39.39 -1.92 0.23
C VAL A 186 -39.80 -1.58 1.65
N ARG A 187 -40.50 -0.46 1.84
CA ARG A 187 -41.06 -0.05 3.12
C ARG A 187 -42.56 -0.27 3.11
N VAL A 188 -43.06 -0.93 4.15
CA VAL A 188 -44.44 -1.34 4.30
C VAL A 188 -44.99 -0.72 5.57
N LEU A 189 -45.97 0.16 5.43
CA LEU A 189 -46.74 0.70 6.55
C LEU A 189 -47.87 -0.26 6.91
N ASN A 190 -47.82 -0.79 8.12
CA ASN A 190 -48.79 -1.73 8.65
C ASN A 190 -50.09 -1.02 9.11
N ARG A 191 -51.15 -1.81 9.26
CA ARG A 191 -52.43 -1.40 9.82
C ARG A 191 -52.31 -1.00 11.29
N GLY A 192 -52.95 0.12 11.67
CA GLY A 192 -52.81 0.74 12.98
C GLY A 192 -54.06 0.81 13.85
N ASP A 193 -55.25 0.49 13.33
CA ASP A 193 -56.50 0.55 14.10
C ASP A 193 -56.82 -0.73 14.89
N CYS A 194 -56.40 -1.88 14.39
CA CYS A 194 -56.31 -3.16 15.10
C CYS A 194 -55.64 -4.19 14.18
N CYS A 195 -55.30 -5.36 14.71
CA CYS A 195 -54.92 -6.53 13.91
C CYS A 195 -53.58 -6.42 13.16
N GLY A 196 -52.69 -5.51 13.58
CA GLY A 196 -51.35 -5.33 12.98
C GLY A 196 -50.52 -6.62 12.93
N GLY A 197 -50.66 -7.47 13.96
CA GLY A 197 -49.94 -8.76 14.05
C GLY A 197 -50.23 -9.75 12.92
N ARG A 198 -51.29 -9.56 12.11
CA ARG A 198 -51.58 -10.42 10.94
C ARG A 198 -50.47 -10.41 9.89
N LEU A 199 -49.71 -9.32 9.82
CA LEU A 199 -48.63 -9.16 8.86
C LEU A 199 -47.38 -10.01 9.22
N HIS A 200 -47.32 -10.65 10.39
CA HIS A 200 -46.24 -11.58 10.75
C HIS A 200 -45.98 -12.62 9.65
N GLY A 201 -44.72 -12.85 9.28
CA GLY A 201 -44.35 -13.89 8.32
C GLY A 201 -44.50 -13.49 6.85
N PHE A 202 -44.76 -12.23 6.54
CA PHE A 202 -44.86 -11.78 5.15
C PHE A 202 -43.50 -11.87 4.43
N VAL A 203 -43.56 -12.04 3.12
CA VAL A 203 -42.40 -12.02 2.23
C VAL A 203 -42.55 -10.94 1.18
N VAL A 204 -41.43 -10.30 0.84
CA VAL A 204 -41.33 -9.41 -0.32
C VAL A 204 -40.70 -10.19 -1.47
N GLN A 205 -41.33 -10.13 -2.63
CA GLN A 205 -40.89 -10.78 -3.85
C GLN A 205 -40.86 -9.79 -5.01
N VAL A 206 -39.93 -9.99 -5.93
CA VAL A 206 -39.74 -9.11 -7.08
C VAL A 206 -39.59 -9.92 -8.37
N LYS A 207 -40.01 -9.33 -9.49
CA LYS A 207 -39.96 -9.98 -10.80
C LYS A 207 -39.63 -8.97 -11.90
N ARG A 208 -38.68 -9.32 -12.75
CA ARG A 208 -38.31 -8.56 -13.96
C ARG A 208 -39.33 -8.80 -15.07
N ASP A 209 -39.54 -7.80 -15.92
CA ASP A 209 -40.36 -7.97 -17.12
C ASP A 209 -39.77 -9.07 -18.04
N GLY A 210 -40.65 -9.91 -18.60
CA GLY A 210 -40.26 -11.06 -19.44
C GLY A 210 -39.66 -12.27 -18.69
N GLN A 211 -39.54 -12.26 -17.36
CA GLN A 211 -39.07 -13.40 -16.56
C GLN A 211 -40.23 -14.14 -15.87
N PRO A 212 -40.23 -15.49 -15.85
CA PRO A 212 -41.33 -16.27 -15.26
C PRO A 212 -41.25 -16.43 -13.74
N ILE A 213 -40.08 -16.20 -13.13
CA ILE A 213 -39.80 -16.55 -11.73
C ILE A 213 -39.82 -15.31 -10.83
N TRP A 214 -40.51 -15.42 -9.68
CA TRP A 214 -40.43 -14.46 -8.58
C TRP A 214 -39.22 -14.77 -7.69
N ARG A 215 -38.47 -13.73 -7.31
CA ARG A 215 -37.32 -13.86 -6.41
C ARG A 215 -37.61 -13.13 -5.10
N HIS A 216 -37.15 -13.66 -3.97
CA HIS A 216 -37.31 -13.01 -2.67
C HIS A 216 -36.37 -11.79 -2.55
N CYS A 217 -36.92 -10.67 -2.10
CA CYS A 217 -36.18 -9.49 -1.66
C CYS A 217 -36.14 -9.51 -0.13
N GLY A 218 -34.94 -9.71 0.44
CA GLY A 218 -34.75 -9.85 1.88
C GLY A 218 -35.20 -11.20 2.42
N THR A 219 -35.06 -11.37 3.73
CA THR A 219 -35.57 -12.55 4.45
C THR A 219 -37.06 -12.37 4.79
N PRO A 220 -37.83 -13.47 4.95
CA PRO A 220 -39.18 -13.40 5.48
C PRO A 220 -39.23 -12.66 6.82
N TYR A 221 -40.19 -11.77 7.01
CA TYR A 221 -40.31 -11.03 8.25
C TYR A 221 -40.77 -11.97 9.39
N SER A 222 -39.89 -12.20 10.37
CA SER A 222 -40.07 -13.24 11.39
C SER A 222 -40.67 -12.75 12.71
N GLU A 223 -40.82 -11.44 12.90
CA GLU A 223 -41.36 -10.84 14.13
C GLU A 223 -42.88 -10.61 14.02
N THR A 224 -43.53 -10.39 15.17
CA THR A 224 -44.94 -9.96 15.20
C THR A 224 -44.99 -8.44 15.15
N PRO A 225 -45.48 -7.83 14.07
CA PRO A 225 -45.41 -6.38 13.93
C PRO A 225 -46.44 -5.65 14.79
N GLU A 226 -46.04 -4.50 15.32
CA GLU A 226 -46.91 -3.60 16.08
C GLU A 226 -47.95 -2.92 15.18
N GLU A 227 -49.02 -2.43 15.80
CA GLU A 227 -50.05 -1.68 15.11
C GLU A 227 -49.49 -0.36 14.56
N GLY A 228 -49.64 -0.13 13.26
CA GLY A 228 -49.15 1.07 12.57
C GLY A 228 -47.64 1.06 12.31
N GLN A 229 -46.94 -0.04 12.62
CA GLN A 229 -45.50 -0.14 12.42
C GLN A 229 -45.13 0.01 10.94
N SER A 230 -44.10 0.82 10.67
CA SER A 230 -43.45 0.85 9.36
C SER A 230 -42.30 -0.16 9.33
N ILE A 231 -42.44 -1.18 8.50
CA ILE A 231 -41.49 -2.29 8.37
C ILE A 231 -40.68 -2.08 7.11
N THR A 232 -39.36 -2.09 7.24
CA THR A 232 -38.45 -1.94 6.09
C THR A 232 -37.81 -3.27 5.77
N VAL A 233 -37.91 -3.69 4.51
CA VAL A 233 -37.29 -4.90 3.98
C VAL A 233 -36.26 -4.49 2.94
N ASP A 234 -34.99 -4.69 3.28
CA ASP A 234 -33.87 -4.48 2.36
C ASP A 234 -33.61 -5.75 1.55
N CYS A 235 -33.42 -5.62 0.24
CA CYS A 235 -33.00 -6.74 -0.60
C CYS A 235 -31.52 -7.06 -0.32
N VAL A 236 -31.15 -8.34 -0.21
CA VAL A 236 -29.75 -8.78 0.03
C VAL A 236 -28.78 -8.20 -1.03
N THR A 237 -29.26 -8.08 -2.26
CA THR A 237 -28.63 -7.29 -3.33
C THR A 237 -29.72 -6.59 -4.13
N PRO A 238 -29.46 -5.40 -4.73
CA PRO A 238 -30.44 -4.68 -5.53
C PRO A 238 -30.92 -5.52 -6.73
N MET A 239 -32.23 -5.59 -6.93
CA MET A 239 -32.85 -6.52 -7.88
C MET A 239 -33.59 -5.74 -8.96
N VAL A 240 -33.21 -5.92 -10.22
CA VAL A 240 -33.95 -5.33 -11.34
C VAL A 240 -35.33 -5.98 -11.44
N ALA A 241 -36.37 -5.20 -11.22
CA ALA A 241 -37.75 -5.65 -11.17
C ALA A 241 -38.71 -4.60 -11.71
N ARG A 242 -39.74 -5.06 -12.42
CA ARG A 242 -40.91 -4.24 -12.79
C ARG A 242 -42.06 -4.49 -11.81
N TYR A 243 -42.16 -5.70 -11.28
CA TYR A 243 -43.23 -6.08 -10.37
C TYR A 243 -42.67 -6.32 -8.97
N VAL A 244 -43.30 -5.72 -7.96
CA VAL A 244 -43.03 -5.97 -6.53
C VAL A 244 -44.29 -6.56 -5.91
N ARG A 245 -44.14 -7.62 -5.12
CA ARG A 245 -45.22 -8.36 -4.48
C ARG A 245 -44.94 -8.53 -3.00
N ILE A 246 -45.97 -8.33 -2.18
CA ILE A 246 -46.00 -8.65 -0.76
C ILE A 246 -47.00 -9.79 -0.56
N GLN A 247 -46.58 -10.88 0.09
CA GLN A 247 -47.41 -12.08 0.25
C GLN A 247 -47.28 -12.67 1.67
N LEU A 248 -48.36 -13.28 2.17
CA LEU A 248 -48.36 -14.08 3.41
C LEU A 248 -48.37 -15.59 3.09
N PRO A 249 -47.21 -16.23 2.86
CA PRO A 249 -47.16 -17.61 2.41
C PRO A 249 -47.69 -18.59 3.47
N GLY A 250 -48.48 -19.58 3.02
CA GLY A 250 -48.98 -20.67 3.87
C GLY A 250 -49.95 -20.25 4.97
N LYS A 251 -50.53 -19.05 4.87
CA LYS A 251 -51.53 -18.52 5.82
C LYS A 251 -52.85 -18.28 5.10
N SER A 252 -53.92 -18.86 5.65
CA SER A 252 -55.30 -18.56 5.27
C SER A 252 -55.84 -17.37 6.09
N GLU A 253 -55.48 -16.16 5.70
CA GLU A 253 -55.77 -14.92 6.43
C GLU A 253 -56.00 -13.74 5.46
N ARG A 254 -56.26 -12.54 5.98
CA ARG A 254 -56.31 -11.29 5.18
C ARG A 254 -54.96 -10.57 5.19
N LEU A 255 -54.56 -10.02 4.05
CA LEU A 255 -53.44 -9.08 3.93
C LEU A 255 -53.97 -7.64 3.99
N SER A 256 -53.39 -6.82 4.87
CA SER A 256 -53.69 -5.38 4.96
C SER A 256 -52.41 -4.56 4.94
N LEU A 257 -52.28 -3.67 3.97
CA LEU A 257 -51.14 -2.77 3.78
C LEU A 257 -51.65 -1.35 3.63
N CYS A 258 -51.13 -0.41 4.42
CA CYS A 258 -51.62 0.98 4.40
C CYS A 258 -50.84 1.86 3.43
N GLU A 259 -49.52 1.68 3.34
CA GLU A 259 -48.69 2.34 2.35
C GLU A 259 -47.51 1.42 2.03
N VAL A 260 -47.14 1.33 0.76
CA VAL A 260 -46.01 0.55 0.26
C VAL A 260 -45.14 1.47 -0.57
N GLU A 261 -43.99 1.81 0.00
CA GLU A 261 -43.00 2.64 -0.67
C GLU A 261 -41.93 1.71 -1.24
N VAL A 262 -41.82 1.69 -2.57
CA VAL A 262 -40.74 0.99 -3.25
C VAL A 262 -39.66 2.01 -3.52
N PHE A 263 -38.54 1.83 -2.85
CA PHE A 263 -37.35 2.58 -3.13
C PHE A 263 -36.51 1.75 -4.09
N THR A 264 -36.17 2.35 -5.22
CA THR A 264 -35.01 1.87 -5.93
C THR A 264 -33.84 1.90 -4.96
N ASP A 265 -32.99 0.88 -4.98
CA ASP A 265 -31.67 1.13 -4.46
C ASP A 265 -31.16 2.29 -5.31
N MET A 266 -30.85 3.41 -4.67
CA MET A 266 -30.05 4.42 -5.34
C MET A 266 -28.58 3.99 -5.31
N GLY A 267 -28.37 2.72 -5.68
CA GLY A 267 -27.26 2.33 -6.49
C GLY A 267 -27.46 3.01 -7.82
N CYS A 268 -26.62 4.00 -8.06
CA CYS A 268 -26.06 4.42 -9.32
C CYS A 268 -26.81 4.14 -10.63
N PRO A 269 -26.83 5.09 -11.60
CA PRO A 269 -27.44 4.89 -12.91
C PRO A 269 -27.08 3.56 -13.57
N THR A 270 -27.93 3.05 -14.46
CA THR A 270 -27.75 1.70 -15.04
C THR A 270 -26.33 1.47 -15.58
N GLY A 271 -25.64 0.49 -15.01
CA GLY A 271 -24.25 0.15 -15.34
C GLY A 271 -23.19 0.73 -14.40
N TYR A 272 -23.58 1.56 -13.43
CA TYR A 272 -22.70 2.05 -12.36
C TYR A 272 -22.83 1.20 -11.09
N ILE A 273 -21.76 1.13 -10.30
CA ILE A 273 -21.62 0.37 -9.06
C ILE A 273 -21.32 1.32 -7.90
N VAL A 274 -22.05 1.21 -6.79
CA VAL A 274 -21.91 2.08 -5.62
C VAL A 274 -20.73 1.65 -4.74
N HIS A 275 -19.92 2.61 -4.32
CA HIS A 275 -18.84 2.42 -3.34
C HIS A 275 -18.57 3.74 -2.58
N GLY A 276 -18.68 3.74 -1.24
CA GLY A 276 -18.35 4.93 -0.44
C GLY A 276 -19.24 6.15 -0.70
N GLY A 277 -20.53 5.96 -0.99
CA GLY A 277 -21.45 7.06 -1.30
C GLY A 277 -21.27 7.68 -2.70
N VAL A 278 -20.44 7.07 -3.56
CA VAL A 278 -20.19 7.51 -4.94
C VAL A 278 -20.42 6.33 -5.90
N CYS A 279 -20.80 6.65 -7.13
CA CYS A 279 -21.20 5.70 -8.16
C CYS A 279 -20.19 5.59 -9.27
N TYR A 280 -19.68 4.40 -9.60
CA TYR A 280 -18.59 4.23 -10.56
C TYR A 280 -18.95 3.30 -11.73
N LYS A 281 -18.53 3.64 -12.95
CA LYS A 281 -18.73 2.79 -14.14
C LYS A 281 -17.49 2.77 -15.03
N PRO A 282 -16.93 1.59 -15.34
CA PRO A 282 -15.88 1.45 -16.33
C PRO A 282 -16.47 1.40 -17.74
N TYR A 283 -15.91 2.18 -18.66
CA TYR A 283 -16.27 2.18 -20.08
C TYR A 283 -15.25 1.41 -20.90
N ASN A 284 -15.72 0.38 -21.59
CA ASN A 284 -14.89 -0.50 -22.45
C ASN A 284 -14.66 0.08 -23.85
N ILE A 285 -14.46 1.39 -23.97
CA ILE A 285 -14.27 2.08 -25.26
C ILE A 285 -13.10 3.05 -25.08
N PRO A 286 -12.00 2.90 -25.84
CA PRO A 286 -10.88 3.82 -25.74
C PRO A 286 -11.24 5.19 -26.33
N LYS A 287 -10.96 6.26 -25.58
CA LYS A 287 -11.22 7.66 -25.93
C LYS A 287 -10.07 8.54 -25.46
N THR A 288 -9.91 9.71 -26.06
CA THR A 288 -9.04 10.77 -25.49
C THR A 288 -9.57 11.22 -24.13
N ARG A 289 -8.73 11.84 -23.28
CA ARG A 289 -9.19 12.29 -21.95
C ARG A 289 -10.39 13.25 -22.05
N GLN A 290 -10.37 14.17 -23.02
CA GLN A 290 -11.45 15.14 -23.19
C GLN A 290 -12.76 14.47 -23.64
N GLU A 291 -12.70 13.50 -24.55
CA GLU A 291 -13.87 12.73 -24.99
C GLU A 291 -14.40 11.82 -23.87
N ALA A 292 -13.52 11.24 -23.07
CA ALA A 292 -13.88 10.44 -21.89
C ALA A 292 -14.60 11.29 -20.83
N LEU A 293 -14.03 12.46 -20.50
CA LEU A 293 -14.65 13.43 -19.59
C LEU A 293 -16.03 13.89 -20.12
N THR A 294 -16.13 14.21 -21.41
CA THR A 294 -17.41 14.57 -22.04
C THR A 294 -18.44 13.44 -21.92
N THR A 295 -18.00 12.18 -22.05
CA THR A 295 -18.87 11.01 -21.87
C THR A 295 -19.34 10.90 -20.41
N CYS A 296 -18.44 11.06 -19.43
CA CYS A 296 -18.82 11.05 -18.02
C CYS A 296 -19.75 12.21 -17.64
N GLN A 297 -19.56 13.40 -18.24
CA GLN A 297 -20.43 14.56 -18.07
C GLN A 297 -21.83 14.33 -18.66
N GLN A 298 -21.92 13.63 -19.80
CA GLN A 298 -23.21 13.23 -20.38
C GLN A 298 -23.97 12.25 -19.47
N ASP A 299 -23.26 11.44 -18.70
CA ASP A 299 -23.87 10.57 -17.67
C ASP A 299 -24.21 11.31 -16.36
N GLY A 300 -23.95 12.62 -16.28
CA GLY A 300 -24.21 13.44 -15.08
C GLY A 300 -23.12 13.37 -14.01
N GLY A 301 -21.89 13.00 -14.39
CA GLY A 301 -20.77 12.90 -13.48
C GLY A 301 -19.46 13.40 -14.06
N THR A 302 -18.35 12.84 -13.59
CA THR A 302 -16.99 13.18 -14.03
C THR A 302 -16.11 11.94 -14.08
N LEU A 303 -14.83 12.07 -14.46
CA LEU A 303 -13.88 10.96 -14.38
C LEU A 303 -13.65 10.56 -12.92
N ALA A 304 -13.46 9.27 -12.65
CA ALA A 304 -13.36 8.76 -11.28
C ALA A 304 -12.13 9.30 -10.55
N MET A 305 -12.30 9.69 -9.29
CA MET A 305 -11.31 10.38 -8.47
C MET A 305 -10.95 9.51 -7.26
N PRO A 306 -10.04 8.52 -7.40
CA PRO A 306 -9.66 7.62 -6.31
C PRO A 306 -8.83 8.33 -5.23
N ARG A 307 -9.49 9.11 -4.38
CA ARG A 307 -8.86 9.90 -3.30
C ARG A 307 -8.44 9.13 -2.06
N HIS A 308 -8.71 7.83 -2.03
CA HIS A 308 -8.40 6.95 -0.91
C HIS A 308 -8.02 5.54 -1.38
N ARG A 309 -7.25 4.83 -0.56
CA ARG A 309 -6.78 3.46 -0.84
C ARG A 309 -7.94 2.50 -1.13
N HIS A 310 -9.01 2.57 -0.34
CA HIS A 310 -10.15 1.67 -0.53
C HIS A 310 -10.88 1.94 -1.86
N THR A 311 -11.08 3.23 -2.22
CA THR A 311 -11.67 3.62 -3.49
C THR A 311 -10.79 3.18 -4.65
N ASN A 312 -9.48 3.41 -4.58
CA ASN A 312 -8.55 3.03 -5.63
C ASN A 312 -8.49 1.51 -5.86
N MET A 313 -8.47 0.71 -4.78
CA MET A 313 -8.55 -0.75 -4.88
C MET A 313 -9.87 -1.20 -5.49
N PHE A 314 -10.98 -0.53 -5.15
CA PHE A 314 -12.28 -0.80 -5.76
C PHE A 314 -12.27 -0.47 -7.26
N LEU A 315 -11.73 0.69 -7.68
CA LEU A 315 -11.61 1.05 -9.10
C LEU A 315 -10.70 0.08 -9.87
N ARG A 316 -9.62 -0.41 -9.25
CA ARG A 316 -8.76 -1.45 -9.84
C ARG A 316 -9.56 -2.72 -10.10
N LYS A 317 -10.29 -3.23 -9.10
CA LYS A 317 -11.16 -4.42 -9.25
C LYS A 317 -12.19 -4.19 -10.37
N LEU A 318 -12.76 -2.99 -10.44
CA LEU A 318 -13.74 -2.59 -11.44
C LEU A 318 -13.15 -2.55 -12.87
N ALA A 319 -11.92 -2.04 -13.01
CA ALA A 319 -11.17 -2.01 -14.27
C ALA A 319 -10.83 -3.43 -14.77
N VAL A 320 -10.32 -4.28 -13.89
CA VAL A 320 -9.93 -5.67 -14.21
C VAL A 320 -11.13 -6.51 -14.65
N LEU A 321 -12.34 -6.24 -14.13
CA LEU A 321 -13.57 -6.91 -14.55
C LEU A 321 -13.96 -6.62 -16.02
N VAL A 322 -13.45 -5.53 -16.60
CA VAL A 322 -13.72 -5.14 -17.99
C VAL A 322 -12.57 -5.55 -18.91
N ASP A 323 -11.33 -5.24 -18.52
CA ASP A 323 -10.12 -5.61 -19.25
C ASP A 323 -8.91 -5.48 -18.31
N ILE A 324 -8.21 -6.59 -18.13
CA ILE A 324 -7.09 -6.75 -17.18
C ILE A 324 -5.79 -6.05 -17.62
N VAL A 325 -5.63 -5.66 -18.88
CA VAL A 325 -4.37 -5.10 -19.39
C VAL A 325 -4.48 -3.61 -19.73
N SER A 326 -5.67 -3.17 -20.12
CA SER A 326 -5.89 -1.79 -20.57
C SER A 326 -5.76 -0.75 -19.44
N PRO A 327 -5.15 0.43 -19.71
CA PRO A 327 -5.20 1.57 -18.81
C PRO A 327 -6.56 2.27 -18.85
N TYR A 328 -6.96 2.89 -17.73
CA TYR A 328 -8.23 3.59 -17.59
C TYR A 328 -8.05 5.04 -17.14
N TRP A 329 -8.50 6.04 -17.90
CA TRP A 329 -8.54 7.44 -17.47
C TRP A 329 -9.29 7.58 -16.14
N ILE A 330 -8.67 8.35 -15.24
CA ILE A 330 -9.20 8.81 -13.96
C ILE A 330 -9.14 10.34 -13.93
N GLY A 331 -9.88 10.95 -13.01
CA GLY A 331 -10.09 12.40 -12.95
C GLY A 331 -8.93 13.20 -12.35
N LEU A 332 -7.71 12.67 -12.40
CA LEU A 332 -6.51 13.38 -11.97
C LEU A 332 -5.83 13.99 -13.20
N PHE A 333 -5.67 15.31 -13.21
CA PHE A 333 -5.05 16.04 -14.31
C PHE A 333 -4.16 17.17 -13.81
N LYS A 334 -3.31 17.69 -14.69
CA LYS A 334 -2.35 18.76 -14.39
C LYS A 334 -2.77 20.03 -15.12
N GLU A 335 -3.00 21.11 -14.39
CA GLU A 335 -3.32 22.44 -14.92
C GLU A 335 -2.43 23.48 -14.27
N ASN A 336 -1.87 24.40 -15.07
CA ASN A 336 -0.91 25.43 -14.63
C ASN A 336 0.28 24.87 -13.82
N GLY A 337 0.72 23.64 -14.13
CA GLY A 337 1.84 22.98 -13.47
C GLY A 337 1.50 22.24 -12.16
N ALA A 338 0.25 22.27 -11.70
CA ALA A 338 -0.20 21.60 -10.48
C ALA A 338 -1.20 20.47 -10.78
N TRP A 339 -1.14 19.38 -10.02
CA TRP A 339 -2.10 18.27 -10.13
C TRP A 339 -3.38 18.59 -9.34
N GLY A 340 -4.52 18.41 -9.99
CA GLY A 340 -5.84 18.65 -9.43
C GLY A 340 -6.84 17.60 -9.90
N TRP A 341 -7.93 17.51 -9.13
CA TRP A 341 -9.05 16.65 -9.42
C TRP A 341 -10.13 17.39 -10.22
N GLU A 342 -11.01 16.65 -10.90
CA GLU A 342 -12.10 17.24 -11.73
C GLU A 342 -13.09 18.13 -10.98
N ASP A 343 -13.16 18.07 -9.66
CA ASP A 343 -14.00 18.96 -8.85
C ASP A 343 -13.29 20.25 -8.40
N GLY A 344 -12.06 20.48 -8.86
CA GLY A 344 -11.24 21.65 -8.53
C GLY A 344 -10.42 21.51 -7.25
N ASN A 345 -10.53 20.42 -6.51
CA ASN A 345 -9.70 20.18 -5.34
C ASN A 345 -8.27 19.79 -5.75
N PRO A 346 -7.23 20.31 -5.07
CA PRO A 346 -5.85 19.92 -5.35
C PRO A 346 -5.60 18.45 -5.01
N LEU A 347 -4.56 17.85 -5.61
CA LEU A 347 -4.11 16.52 -5.21
C LEU A 347 -3.52 16.56 -3.78
N CYS A 348 -4.23 15.97 -2.82
CA CYS A 348 -3.78 15.85 -1.43
C CYS A 348 -4.20 14.49 -0.82
N GLY A 349 -3.40 13.97 0.13
CA GLY A 349 -3.69 12.70 0.78
C GLY A 349 -3.20 11.48 -0.01
N TYR A 350 -4.11 10.55 -0.33
CA TYR A 350 -3.77 9.28 -0.97
C TYR A 350 -3.27 9.48 -2.40
N GLN A 351 -2.13 8.86 -2.71
CA GLN A 351 -1.53 8.84 -4.04
C GLN A 351 -1.03 7.43 -4.34
N GLN A 352 -1.21 6.98 -5.58
CA GLN A 352 -0.80 5.62 -6.00
C GLN A 352 -0.06 5.67 -7.33
N TRP A 353 0.82 6.65 -7.54
CA TRP A 353 1.64 6.69 -8.74
C TRP A 353 2.47 5.40 -8.92
N GLY A 354 2.54 4.90 -10.15
CA GLY A 354 3.40 3.80 -10.54
C GLY A 354 4.85 4.24 -10.55
N ALA A 355 5.77 3.28 -10.45
CA ALA A 355 7.20 3.59 -10.47
C ALA A 355 7.59 4.40 -11.72
N GLY A 356 8.18 5.58 -11.50
CA GLY A 356 8.57 6.50 -12.57
C GLY A 356 7.49 7.50 -13.03
N TYR A 357 6.32 7.51 -12.37
CA TYR A 357 5.24 8.47 -12.62
C TYR A 357 4.97 9.35 -11.37
N PRO A 358 4.42 10.56 -11.49
CA PRO A 358 4.22 11.25 -12.76
C PRO A 358 5.56 11.50 -13.46
N SER A 359 5.59 11.31 -14.77
CA SER A 359 6.77 11.39 -15.60
C SER A 359 7.33 12.81 -15.61
N THR A 360 8.61 12.95 -15.98
CA THR A 360 9.24 14.27 -16.18
C THR A 360 8.83 14.93 -17.51
N THR A 361 8.04 14.25 -18.34
CA THR A 361 7.50 14.80 -19.58
C THR A 361 6.27 15.67 -19.30
N ASP A 362 5.94 16.61 -20.20
CA ASP A 362 4.80 17.54 -20.06
C ASP A 362 3.43 16.86 -20.31
N ASN A 363 3.24 15.69 -19.69
CA ASN A 363 2.01 14.92 -19.69
C ASN A 363 1.10 15.44 -18.57
N ASN A 364 -0.15 15.71 -18.93
CA ASN A 364 -1.08 16.42 -18.06
C ASN A 364 -2.31 15.59 -17.64
N CYS A 365 -2.40 14.32 -18.02
CA CYS A 365 -3.58 13.49 -17.77
C CYS A 365 -3.19 12.12 -17.18
N THR A 366 -4.04 11.52 -16.35
CA THR A 366 -3.69 10.31 -15.58
C THR A 366 -4.57 9.11 -15.89
N VAL A 367 -3.96 7.93 -16.02
CA VAL A 367 -4.63 6.63 -16.09
C VAL A 367 -4.34 5.75 -14.88
N LEU A 368 -5.33 4.94 -14.49
CA LEU A 368 -5.23 3.80 -13.58
C LEU A 368 -4.78 2.55 -14.36
N ARG A 369 -3.76 1.87 -13.85
CA ARG A 369 -3.17 0.63 -14.39
C ARG A 369 -3.75 -0.62 -13.70
N PHE A 370 -3.49 -1.79 -14.27
CA PHE A 370 -3.99 -3.08 -13.78
C PHE A 370 -3.48 -3.48 -12.38
N ASP A 371 -2.28 -3.01 -12.02
CA ASP A 371 -1.68 -3.17 -10.69
C ASP A 371 -2.28 -2.20 -9.65
N GLY A 372 -3.18 -1.31 -10.07
CA GLY A 372 -3.79 -0.27 -9.25
C GLY A 372 -2.98 1.01 -9.17
N SER A 373 -1.84 1.09 -9.86
CA SER A 373 -0.99 2.28 -9.89
C SER A 373 -1.44 3.32 -10.94
N TRP A 374 -1.03 4.57 -10.76
CA TRP A 374 -1.37 5.69 -11.63
C TRP A 374 -0.20 6.01 -12.56
N GLN A 375 -0.51 6.38 -13.79
CA GLN A 375 0.48 6.76 -14.78
C GLN A 375 -0.01 8.00 -15.51
N ASP A 376 0.83 9.02 -15.64
CA ASP A 376 0.55 10.17 -16.47
C ASP A 376 0.86 9.88 -17.95
N LEU A 377 0.00 10.36 -18.81
CA LEU A 377 0.05 10.21 -20.27
C LEU A 377 -0.33 11.52 -20.93
N SER A 378 0.04 11.66 -22.20
CA SER A 378 -0.48 12.74 -23.05
C SER A 378 -2.00 12.63 -23.12
N CYS A 379 -2.69 13.75 -22.91
CA CYS A 379 -4.15 13.84 -22.93
C CYS A 379 -4.78 13.45 -24.27
N GLU A 380 -3.98 13.49 -25.34
CA GLU A 380 -4.35 13.07 -26.71
C GLU A 380 -4.28 11.55 -26.92
N THR A 381 -3.72 10.81 -25.96
CA THR A 381 -3.69 9.34 -26.00
C THR A 381 -5.11 8.81 -25.84
N THR A 382 -5.46 7.70 -26.50
CA THR A 382 -6.73 7.04 -26.26
C THR A 382 -6.57 5.94 -25.21
N ALA A 383 -7.39 5.96 -24.16
CA ALA A 383 -7.46 4.91 -23.15
C ALA A 383 -8.93 4.63 -22.77
N LYS A 384 -9.20 3.49 -22.14
CA LYS A 384 -10.51 3.24 -21.52
C LYS A 384 -10.67 4.21 -20.34
N PHE A 385 -11.83 4.27 -19.70
CA PHE A 385 -12.03 5.27 -18.64
C PHE A 385 -13.07 4.82 -17.62
N ILE A 386 -12.99 5.37 -16.42
CA ILE A 386 -13.96 5.12 -15.36
C ILE A 386 -14.63 6.43 -15.01
N CYS A 387 -15.95 6.47 -15.08
CA CYS A 387 -16.73 7.62 -14.64
C CYS A 387 -17.14 7.46 -13.18
N GLN A 388 -17.24 8.56 -12.45
CA GLN A 388 -17.94 8.66 -11.18
C GLN A 388 -19.13 9.62 -11.25
N ILE A 389 -20.20 9.32 -10.52
CA ILE A 389 -21.37 10.17 -10.31
C ILE A 389 -21.61 10.24 -8.81
N GLN A 390 -22.08 11.36 -8.28
CA GLN A 390 -22.49 11.41 -6.88
C GLN A 390 -23.67 10.45 -6.66
N ALA A 391 -23.58 9.58 -5.63
CA ALA A 391 -24.72 8.71 -5.35
C ALA A 391 -25.89 9.60 -4.92
N PRO A 392 -27.12 9.38 -5.42
CA PRO A 392 -28.24 10.25 -5.07
C PRO A 392 -28.74 10.07 -3.62
N VAL A 393 -27.98 9.37 -2.77
CA VAL A 393 -28.30 9.10 -1.37
C VAL A 393 -27.93 10.32 -0.52
N ASP A 394 -28.92 11.07 -0.07
CA ASP A 394 -28.75 11.98 1.06
C ASP A 394 -28.57 11.16 2.35
N LEU A 395 -27.33 11.03 2.81
CA LEU A 395 -26.99 10.34 4.06
C LEU A 395 -27.75 10.91 5.28
N ALA A 396 -28.26 12.14 5.23
CA ALA A 396 -29.12 12.72 6.25
C ALA A 396 -30.49 12.04 6.37
N THR A 397 -31.04 11.50 5.27
CA THR A 397 -32.33 10.78 5.29
C THR A 397 -32.28 9.43 6.00
N VAL A 398 -31.08 8.85 6.17
CA VAL A 398 -30.82 7.64 6.98
C VAL A 398 -30.17 7.96 8.33
N GLY A 399 -30.16 9.24 8.72
CA GLY A 399 -29.77 9.72 10.04
C GLY A 399 -28.28 10.05 10.21
N TYR A 400 -27.49 10.07 9.13
CA TYR A 400 -26.10 10.52 9.18
C TYR A 400 -25.98 12.02 8.96
N GLN A 401 -25.15 12.68 9.77
CA GLN A 401 -24.92 14.12 9.70
C GLN A 401 -23.49 14.38 9.26
N GLN A 402 -23.33 15.28 8.29
CA GLN A 402 -22.04 15.61 7.72
C GLN A 402 -21.20 16.46 8.68
N HIS A 403 -19.92 16.14 8.81
CA HIS A 403 -18.90 16.94 9.48
C HIS A 403 -17.59 16.77 8.69
N GLY A 404 -17.10 17.89 8.14
CA GLY A 404 -16.05 17.86 7.11
C GLY A 404 -16.45 17.02 5.90
N GLU A 405 -15.55 16.12 5.48
CA GLU A 405 -15.79 15.15 4.39
C GLU A 405 -16.40 13.82 4.88
N ALA A 406 -16.60 13.65 6.19
CA ALA A 406 -17.18 12.45 6.77
C ALA A 406 -18.64 12.65 7.20
N PHE A 407 -19.35 11.54 7.34
CA PHE A 407 -20.72 11.50 7.78
C PHE A 407 -20.84 10.63 9.02
N PHE A 408 -21.52 11.11 10.07
CA PHE A 408 -21.63 10.41 11.35
C PHE A 408 -23.08 10.17 11.76
N ARG A 409 -23.36 8.99 12.34
CA ARG A 409 -24.68 8.66 12.89
C ARG A 409 -24.57 7.95 14.22
N VAL A 410 -25.30 8.42 15.22
CA VAL A 410 -25.46 7.69 16.50
C VAL A 410 -26.69 6.80 16.42
N SER A 411 -26.51 5.51 16.69
CA SER A 411 -27.60 4.54 16.77
C SER A 411 -28.30 4.58 18.12
N ARG A 412 -29.64 4.71 18.09
CA ARG A 412 -30.50 4.56 19.27
C ARG A 412 -30.74 3.09 19.68
N ARG A 413 -30.28 2.12 18.89
CA ARG A 413 -30.32 0.69 19.25
C ARG A 413 -29.00 0.29 19.88
N LYS A 414 -29.07 -0.51 20.94
CA LYS A 414 -27.89 -1.07 21.59
C LYS A 414 -27.47 -2.37 20.90
N LYS A 415 -26.17 -2.58 20.77
CA LYS A 415 -25.56 -3.77 20.15
C LYS A 415 -24.24 -4.10 20.84
N SER A 416 -23.81 -5.35 20.73
CA SER A 416 -22.43 -5.73 21.08
C SER A 416 -21.44 -5.02 20.15
N PHE A 417 -20.16 -5.05 20.49
CA PHE A 417 -19.14 -4.37 19.68
C PHE A 417 -19.10 -4.90 18.24
N ASP A 418 -19.00 -6.21 18.07
CA ASP A 418 -18.87 -6.83 16.75
C ASP A 418 -20.15 -6.66 15.91
N GLU A 419 -21.32 -6.70 16.54
CA GLU A 419 -22.59 -6.37 15.87
C GLU A 419 -22.67 -4.90 15.45
N SER A 420 -22.08 -3.99 16.23
CA SER A 420 -22.04 -2.56 15.90
C SER A 420 -21.10 -2.29 14.73
N VAL A 421 -19.97 -3.01 14.66
CA VAL A 421 -19.06 -2.99 13.49
C VAL A 421 -19.80 -3.45 12.24
N ALA A 422 -20.49 -4.59 12.31
CA ALA A 422 -21.28 -5.11 11.19
C ALA A 422 -22.40 -4.15 10.77
N ALA A 423 -23.09 -3.52 11.74
CA ALA A 423 -24.16 -2.56 11.46
C ALA A 423 -23.64 -1.27 10.79
N CYS A 424 -22.48 -0.76 11.18
CA CYS A 424 -21.88 0.40 10.52
C CYS A 424 -21.31 0.07 9.13
N GLY A 425 -20.89 -1.18 8.90
CA GLY A 425 -20.42 -1.68 7.62
C GLY A 425 -21.53 -1.94 6.58
N GLN A 426 -22.80 -1.85 6.97
CA GLN A 426 -23.96 -2.10 6.09
C GLN A 426 -24.03 -1.13 4.90
N PHE A 427 -23.50 0.09 5.05
CA PHE A 427 -23.35 1.07 3.98
C PHE A 427 -21.89 1.00 3.52
N GLY A 428 -21.61 0.49 2.32
CA GLY A 428 -20.24 0.23 1.86
C GLY A 428 -19.30 1.45 2.05
N GLY A 429 -18.21 1.27 2.81
CA GLY A 429 -17.30 2.35 3.25
C GLY A 429 -17.56 2.87 4.67
N GLY A 430 -18.60 2.38 5.35
CA GLY A 430 -18.94 2.72 6.73
C GLY A 430 -18.23 1.86 7.78
N ARG A 431 -17.96 2.44 8.95
CA ARG A 431 -17.30 1.81 10.10
C ARG A 431 -17.74 2.45 11.42
N LEU A 432 -17.35 1.89 12.57
CA LEU A 432 -17.51 2.62 13.84
C LEU A 432 -16.64 3.88 13.82
N ALA A 433 -17.14 4.97 14.38
CA ALA A 433 -16.48 6.27 14.36
C ALA A 433 -15.13 6.23 15.08
N GLN A 434 -14.12 6.87 14.49
CA GLN A 434 -12.73 6.82 14.97
C GLN A 434 -12.25 8.24 15.29
N PRO A 435 -12.40 8.70 16.55
CA PRO A 435 -12.05 10.07 16.96
C PRO A 435 -10.52 10.26 17.06
N GLN A 436 -9.86 10.39 15.90
CA GLN A 436 -8.40 10.55 15.78
C GLN A 436 -7.91 11.98 16.05
N THR A 437 -8.82 12.95 16.20
CA THR A 437 -8.50 14.35 16.50
C THR A 437 -9.45 14.91 17.57
N LYS A 438 -9.04 16.02 18.20
CA LYS A 438 -9.87 16.75 19.16
C LYS A 438 -11.21 17.21 18.56
N GLU A 439 -11.17 17.65 17.31
CA GLU A 439 -12.36 18.12 16.58
C GLU A 439 -13.37 16.99 16.39
N ILE A 440 -12.92 15.83 15.89
CA ILE A 440 -13.79 14.66 15.69
C ILE A 440 -14.32 14.15 17.04
N ASN A 441 -13.49 14.14 18.07
CA ASN A 441 -13.90 13.72 19.41
C ASN A 441 -14.99 14.62 20.00
N ASP A 442 -14.82 15.93 19.90
CA ASP A 442 -15.82 16.91 20.37
C ASP A 442 -17.13 16.79 19.59
N TYR A 443 -17.06 16.53 18.28
CA TYR A 443 -18.23 16.31 17.44
C TYR A 443 -18.97 15.01 17.78
N VAL A 444 -18.25 13.88 17.87
CA VAL A 444 -18.82 12.57 18.24
C VAL A 444 -19.43 12.64 19.63
N LYS A 445 -18.76 13.27 20.59
CA LYS A 445 -19.28 13.57 21.94
C LYS A 445 -20.62 14.31 21.88
N GLY A 446 -20.69 15.39 21.09
CA GLY A 446 -21.92 16.16 20.92
C GLY A 446 -23.08 15.30 20.43
N LYS A 447 -22.82 14.43 19.43
CA LYS A 447 -23.84 13.51 18.91
C LYS A 447 -24.28 12.46 19.92
N ILE A 448 -23.38 11.95 20.76
CA ILE A 448 -23.73 11.02 21.85
C ILE A 448 -24.64 11.74 22.86
N GLY A 449 -24.30 12.97 23.25
CA GLY A 449 -25.11 13.78 24.17
C GLY A 449 -26.51 14.13 23.65
N GLU A 450 -26.67 14.30 22.34
CA GLU A 450 -27.96 14.59 21.70
C GLU A 450 -28.87 13.35 21.53
N SER A 451 -28.28 12.15 21.40
CA SER A 451 -28.99 10.98 20.86
C SER A 451 -28.88 9.68 21.68
N SER A 452 -27.97 9.59 22.65
CA SER A 452 -27.82 8.42 23.54
C SER A 452 -28.46 8.70 24.92
N PRO A 453 -29.54 8.00 25.29
CA PRO A 453 -30.21 8.18 26.59
C PRO A 453 -29.31 7.91 27.80
N ASP A 454 -28.37 6.98 27.65
CA ASP A 454 -27.44 6.57 28.72
C ASP A 454 -26.14 7.39 28.73
N GLY A 455 -25.99 8.33 27.79
CA GLY A 455 -24.80 9.18 27.69
C GLY A 455 -23.53 8.42 27.29
N ILE A 456 -23.61 7.19 26.80
CA ILE A 456 -22.46 6.40 26.34
C ILE A 456 -22.70 5.81 24.95
N ALA A 457 -21.65 5.66 24.14
CA ALA A 457 -21.71 4.92 22.87
C ALA A 457 -20.37 4.27 22.48
N ARG A 458 -20.42 3.13 21.78
CA ARG A 458 -19.27 2.44 21.21
C ARG A 458 -18.68 3.24 20.06
N ILE A 459 -17.35 3.29 20.07
CA ILE A 459 -16.51 3.90 19.03
C ILE A 459 -15.50 2.87 18.52
N GLY A 460 -14.90 3.14 17.37
CA GLY A 460 -14.06 2.20 16.61
C GLY A 460 -12.65 2.03 17.17
N ILE A 461 -12.54 1.71 18.46
CA ILE A 461 -11.26 1.42 19.14
C ILE A 461 -11.40 0.08 19.85
N LYS A 462 -10.44 -0.83 19.62
CA LYS A 462 -10.40 -2.16 20.23
C LYS A 462 -9.01 -2.43 20.80
N LEU A 463 -8.97 -3.04 21.99
CA LEU A 463 -7.72 -3.56 22.55
C LEU A 463 -7.50 -4.97 21.97
N VAL A 464 -6.36 -5.18 21.30
CA VAL A 464 -6.09 -6.42 20.57
C VAL A 464 -5.56 -7.51 21.52
N THR A 465 -4.76 -7.18 22.54
CA THR A 465 -4.28 -8.11 23.59
C THR A 465 -3.96 -7.40 24.92
N THR A 466 -3.65 -8.15 26.00
CA THR A 466 -3.24 -7.59 27.33
C THR A 466 -1.84 -6.97 27.36
N GLU A 467 -1.03 -7.18 26.32
CA GLU A 467 0.37 -6.76 26.27
C GLU A 467 0.61 -5.64 25.24
N GLU A 468 -0.44 -5.13 24.57
CA GLU A 468 -0.36 -4.11 23.51
C GLU A 468 -1.11 -2.81 23.86
N SER A 469 -0.70 -1.71 23.20
CA SER A 469 -1.44 -0.45 23.14
C SER A 469 -2.69 -0.58 22.25
N TRP A 470 -3.73 0.20 22.56
CA TRP A 470 -4.99 0.29 21.82
C TRP A 470 -4.80 0.59 20.30
N SER A 471 -5.75 0.21 19.46
CA SER A 471 -5.77 0.63 18.06
C SER A 471 -7.17 0.96 17.57
N PHE A 472 -7.23 1.89 16.62
CA PHE A 472 -8.44 2.15 15.87
C PHE A 472 -8.70 0.99 14.88
N LEU A 473 -9.97 0.80 14.48
CA LEU A 473 -10.35 -0.30 13.57
C LEU A 473 -9.74 -0.21 12.16
N ASP A 474 -9.13 0.93 11.79
CA ASP A 474 -8.39 1.09 10.53
C ASP A 474 -6.90 0.70 10.65
N GLY A 475 -6.46 0.23 11.81
CA GLY A 475 -5.07 -0.15 12.10
C GLY A 475 -4.20 1.01 12.57
N THR A 476 -4.74 2.21 12.72
CA THR A 476 -4.00 3.35 13.31
C THR A 476 -3.75 3.08 14.79
N PRO A 477 -2.49 3.19 15.29
CA PRO A 477 -2.20 3.07 16.72
C PRO A 477 -2.99 4.11 17.50
N GLY A 478 -3.66 3.73 18.59
CA GLY A 478 -4.45 4.66 19.41
C GLY A 478 -3.59 5.64 20.23
N ASP A 479 -2.27 5.47 20.21
CA ASP A 479 -1.27 6.37 20.81
C ASP A 479 -0.88 7.51 19.84
N THR A 480 -1.85 7.95 19.03
CA THR A 480 -1.74 9.14 18.18
C THR A 480 -1.54 10.40 19.01
N SER A 481 -1.15 11.51 18.37
CA SER A 481 -1.01 12.85 18.99
C SER A 481 -2.25 13.36 19.75
N TYR A 482 -3.38 12.67 19.63
CA TYR A 482 -4.62 12.96 20.32
C TYR A 482 -5.19 11.68 20.97
N SER A 483 -5.50 11.75 22.26
CA SER A 483 -6.24 10.74 23.00
C SER A 483 -7.09 11.42 24.09
N ASN A 484 -8.23 10.83 24.47
CA ASN A 484 -9.17 11.45 25.42
C ASN A 484 -9.71 10.46 26.48
N TRP A 485 -8.80 9.73 27.12
CA TRP A 485 -9.13 8.72 28.13
C TRP A 485 -9.66 9.32 29.43
N ALA A 486 -10.64 8.64 30.02
CA ALA A 486 -11.19 9.03 31.32
C ALA A 486 -10.14 8.86 32.44
N PRO A 487 -10.25 9.62 33.56
CA PRO A 487 -9.32 9.48 34.68
C PRO A 487 -9.25 8.05 35.22
N GLY A 488 -8.05 7.45 35.20
CA GLY A 488 -7.83 6.07 35.64
C GLY A 488 -7.88 5.02 34.52
N GLU A 489 -8.20 5.42 33.29
CA GLU A 489 -8.13 4.58 32.09
C GLU A 489 -6.87 4.91 31.26
N PRO A 490 -6.33 3.94 30.48
CA PRO A 490 -6.82 2.57 30.28
C PRO A 490 -6.45 1.65 31.45
N SER A 491 -7.41 0.89 31.98
CA SER A 491 -7.12 -0.21 32.92
C SER A 491 -7.98 -1.45 32.66
N GLY A 492 -7.55 -2.34 31.76
CA GLY A 492 -8.21 -3.63 31.51
C GLY A 492 -8.22 -4.09 30.06
N ARG A 493 -8.95 -5.19 29.77
CA ARG A 493 -9.24 -5.66 28.41
C ARG A 493 -10.67 -5.29 28.02
N GLY A 494 -10.87 -4.87 26.78
CA GLY A 494 -12.22 -4.66 26.28
C GLY A 494 -12.33 -3.80 25.03
N CYS A 495 -13.53 -3.33 24.80
CA CYS A 495 -13.91 -2.49 23.67
C CYS A 495 -14.28 -1.10 24.20
N VAL A 496 -13.93 -0.07 23.45
CA VAL A 496 -14.04 1.30 23.95
C VAL A 496 -15.45 1.86 23.78
N THR A 497 -15.90 2.55 24.82
CA THR A 497 -17.07 3.43 24.77
C THR A 497 -16.63 4.86 25.06
N MET A 498 -17.29 5.81 24.41
CA MET A 498 -17.16 7.23 24.69
C MET A 498 -18.37 7.67 25.52
N ALA A 499 -18.12 8.36 26.63
CA ALA A 499 -19.14 9.00 27.44
C ALA A 499 -19.52 10.39 26.90
N SER A 500 -20.62 10.96 27.38
CA SER A 500 -21.15 12.26 26.93
C SER A 500 -20.27 13.45 27.31
N ASP A 501 -19.30 13.25 28.21
CA ASP A 501 -18.24 14.22 28.49
C ASP A 501 -17.06 14.13 27.50
N GLY A 502 -17.09 13.13 26.61
CA GLY A 502 -16.09 12.82 25.59
C GLY A 502 -15.03 11.82 26.06
N GLY A 503 -15.02 11.46 27.34
CA GLY A 503 -14.03 10.56 27.93
C GLY A 503 -14.16 9.14 27.41
N TRP A 504 -13.03 8.50 27.09
CA TRP A 504 -12.98 7.11 26.62
C TRP A 504 -12.78 6.16 27.79
N GLN A 505 -13.57 5.08 27.81
CA GLN A 505 -13.57 4.05 28.86
C GLN A 505 -13.55 2.65 28.24
N ILE A 506 -12.86 1.73 28.91
CA ILE A 506 -12.82 0.32 28.51
C ILE A 506 -14.05 -0.39 29.08
N GLY A 507 -14.87 -0.95 28.20
CA GLY A 507 -16.05 -1.74 28.57
C GLY A 507 -15.97 -3.17 28.04
N ASN A 508 -16.88 -4.03 28.51
CA ASN A 508 -17.03 -5.39 28.00
C ASN A 508 -17.52 -5.35 26.53
N CYS A 509 -16.89 -6.11 25.63
CA CYS A 509 -17.27 -6.16 24.20
C CYS A 509 -18.64 -6.79 23.94
N GLU A 510 -19.08 -7.68 24.84
CA GLU A 510 -20.34 -8.43 24.72
C GLU A 510 -21.55 -7.65 25.22
N GLU A 511 -21.34 -6.62 26.05
CA GLU A 511 -22.45 -5.81 26.58
C GLU A 511 -23.08 -4.96 25.48
N GLU A 512 -24.41 -4.83 25.49
CA GLU A 512 -25.08 -4.01 24.49
C GLU A 512 -24.99 -2.52 24.84
N ALA A 513 -24.44 -1.72 23.93
CA ALA A 513 -24.39 -0.26 24.07
C ALA A 513 -24.79 0.42 22.76
N HIS A 514 -25.20 1.68 22.84
CA HIS A 514 -25.38 2.53 21.66
C HIS A 514 -24.05 2.63 20.90
N TYR A 515 -24.06 3.00 19.62
CA TYR A 515 -22.84 3.02 18.82
C TYR A 515 -22.87 4.15 17.79
N VAL A 516 -21.70 4.65 17.42
CA VAL A 516 -21.55 5.72 16.44
C VAL A 516 -20.92 5.19 15.17
N CYS A 517 -21.61 5.34 14.05
CA CYS A 517 -21.08 5.01 12.73
C CYS A 517 -20.49 6.24 12.05
N GLN A 518 -19.49 6.01 11.23
CA GLN A 518 -18.81 6.98 10.37
C GLN A 518 -18.74 6.41 8.94
N ILE A 519 -19.01 7.24 7.93
CA ILE A 519 -18.80 6.95 6.51
C ILE A 519 -17.88 8.04 5.95
N GLY A 520 -16.82 7.62 5.25
CA GLY A 520 -15.76 8.53 4.80
C GLY A 520 -14.75 8.88 5.90
N ASP A 521 -13.71 9.62 5.53
CA ASP A 521 -12.65 10.09 6.42
C ASP A 521 -12.73 11.61 6.51
N GLU A 522 -12.73 12.17 7.72
CA GLU A 522 -12.56 13.61 7.88
C GLU A 522 -11.06 13.92 7.94
N ARG A 523 -10.53 14.49 6.85
CA ARG A 523 -9.27 15.22 6.92
C ARG A 523 -9.55 16.67 6.55
N SER A 524 -9.24 17.55 7.50
CA SER A 524 -9.24 19.00 7.32
C SER A 524 -8.36 19.37 6.12
N CYS A 525 -8.97 19.72 4.99
CA CYS A 525 -8.36 20.56 3.96
C CYS A 525 -8.24 22.01 4.47
N LYS A 526 -7.60 22.19 5.63
CA LYS A 526 -6.87 23.43 5.90
C LYS A 526 -5.47 23.14 5.42
N GLU A 527 -4.96 23.99 4.54
CA GLU A 527 -3.61 23.92 3.99
C GLU A 527 -2.61 23.35 5.02
N GLN A 528 -2.32 22.07 4.89
CA GLN A 528 -1.18 21.42 5.49
C GLN A 528 -0.81 20.27 4.55
N THR A 529 0.27 20.51 3.82
CA THR A 529 1.00 19.53 3.03
C THR A 529 1.42 18.38 3.94
N VAL A 530 0.67 17.29 3.94
CA VAL A 530 1.14 16.00 4.48
C VAL A 530 1.57 15.15 3.30
N THR A 531 2.87 15.07 3.12
CA THR A 531 3.52 14.17 2.18
C THR A 531 3.33 12.72 2.60
N THR A 532 3.01 11.86 1.64
CA THR A 532 3.48 10.48 1.66
C THR A 532 5.01 10.49 1.66
N LEU A 533 5.61 10.12 2.79
CA LEU A 533 7.05 10.03 2.92
C LEU A 533 7.58 8.78 2.23
N TYR A 534 8.17 8.97 1.05
CA TYR A 534 8.92 7.93 0.34
C TYR A 534 10.38 7.92 0.81
N CYS A 535 10.86 6.75 1.20
CA CYS A 535 12.18 6.53 1.79
C CYS A 535 12.85 5.36 1.04
N GLY A 536 13.76 5.68 0.10
CA GLY A 536 14.51 4.69 -0.68
C GLY A 536 14.01 4.34 -2.10
N GLY A 537 14.61 3.31 -2.70
CA GLY A 537 14.29 2.73 -4.02
C GLY A 537 15.37 2.94 -5.09
N SER A 538 15.27 2.25 -6.22
CA SER A 538 16.24 2.40 -7.32
C SER A 538 16.02 3.68 -8.13
N ARG A 539 17.09 4.26 -8.65
CA ARG A 539 17.11 5.46 -9.49
C ARG A 539 17.99 5.22 -10.70
N GLY A 540 17.39 5.40 -11.88
CA GLY A 540 18.08 5.31 -13.17
C GLY A 540 18.13 6.67 -13.86
N GLY A 541 18.94 6.77 -14.92
CA GLY A 541 19.00 7.95 -15.79
C GLY A 541 20.27 8.78 -15.63
N SER A 542 20.50 9.72 -16.55
CA SER A 542 21.74 10.53 -16.59
C SER A 542 21.83 11.60 -15.49
N SER A 543 20.76 11.87 -14.77
CA SER A 543 20.75 12.75 -13.59
C SER A 543 19.44 12.61 -12.81
N GLY A 544 19.44 13.06 -11.56
CA GLY A 544 18.23 13.13 -10.74
C GLY A 544 18.46 13.88 -9.43
N ARG A 545 17.43 13.94 -8.60
CA ARG A 545 17.48 14.53 -7.25
C ARG A 545 16.92 13.55 -6.23
N ILE A 546 17.47 13.58 -5.02
CA ILE A 546 17.05 12.77 -3.88
C ILE A 546 16.98 13.68 -2.67
N SER A 547 15.87 13.62 -1.96
CA SER A 547 15.63 14.40 -0.75
C SER A 547 15.21 13.47 0.37
N SER A 548 15.54 13.80 1.62
CA SER A 548 15.04 13.05 2.76
C SER A 548 13.52 13.14 2.83
N PRO A 549 12.86 12.12 3.40
CA PRO A 549 11.42 12.15 3.62
C PRO A 549 11.01 13.41 4.41
N GLY A 550 10.04 14.20 3.92
CA GLY A 550 9.58 15.45 4.54
C GLY A 550 10.28 16.74 4.06
N TYR A 551 11.44 16.61 3.40
CA TYR A 551 12.25 17.77 3.02
C TYR A 551 11.55 18.68 1.99
N GLU A 552 10.94 18.11 0.94
CA GLU A 552 10.27 18.92 -0.10
C GLU A 552 9.02 19.64 0.45
N GLU A 553 8.54 19.25 1.63
CA GLU A 553 7.38 19.82 2.29
C GLU A 553 7.74 20.72 3.47
N ASN A 554 9.03 21.02 3.64
CA ASN A 554 9.59 21.79 4.76
C ASN A 554 9.21 21.21 6.13
N VAL A 555 9.14 19.89 6.24
CA VAL A 555 8.90 19.17 7.51
C VAL A 555 10.17 18.39 7.86
N ASN A 556 10.45 18.27 9.16
CA ASN A 556 11.56 17.44 9.61
C ASN A 556 11.33 15.98 9.23
N TYR A 557 12.40 15.26 8.92
CA TYR A 557 12.29 13.83 8.61
C TYR A 557 11.82 13.03 9.83
N PRO A 558 11.10 11.90 9.68
CA PRO A 558 10.71 11.06 10.80
C PRO A 558 11.88 10.39 11.51
N ASN A 559 11.60 10.00 12.74
CA ASN A 559 12.47 9.15 13.53
C ASN A 559 12.40 7.70 13.02
N ASN A 560 13.44 6.91 13.31
CA ASN A 560 13.56 5.50 12.96
C ASN A 560 13.48 5.20 11.46
N LEU A 561 13.94 6.12 10.61
CA LEU A 561 14.02 5.90 9.18
C LEU A 561 15.22 5.03 8.84
N GLN A 562 15.02 4.16 7.85
CA GLN A 562 16.10 3.44 7.18
C GLN A 562 15.83 3.47 5.67
N CYS A 563 16.32 4.52 5.02
CA CYS A 563 16.15 4.72 3.58
C CYS A 563 17.39 4.26 2.83
N GLN A 564 17.20 3.58 1.70
CA GLN A 564 18.28 3.23 0.79
C GLN A 564 17.88 3.52 -0.65
N TRP A 565 18.70 4.29 -1.38
CA TRP A 565 18.54 4.52 -2.81
C TRP A 565 19.69 3.92 -3.60
N ASP A 566 19.37 3.07 -4.58
CA ASP A 566 20.37 2.48 -5.48
C ASP A 566 20.37 3.22 -6.81
N ILE A 567 21.46 3.89 -7.14
CA ILE A 567 21.55 4.85 -8.24
C ILE A 567 22.43 4.24 -9.32
N THR A 568 21.94 4.20 -10.56
CA THR A 568 22.67 3.74 -11.73
C THR A 568 22.54 4.77 -12.87
N VAL A 569 23.67 5.23 -13.39
CA VAL A 569 23.70 6.19 -14.51
C VAL A 569 24.14 5.50 -15.82
N PRO A 570 23.62 5.94 -16.98
CA PRO A 570 23.98 5.36 -18.28
C PRO A 570 25.42 5.67 -18.67
N GLY A 571 26.05 4.72 -19.36
CA GLY A 571 27.45 4.77 -19.82
C GLY A 571 28.40 4.15 -18.79
N GLU A 572 29.00 3.01 -19.12
CA GLU A 572 29.90 2.25 -18.22
C GLU A 572 31.13 3.05 -17.80
N ASP A 573 31.60 3.98 -18.65
CA ASP A 573 32.72 4.86 -18.34
C ASP A 573 32.33 6.10 -17.52
N ASN A 574 31.04 6.38 -17.34
CA ASN A 574 30.59 7.54 -16.57
C ASN A 574 30.68 7.28 -15.07
N VAL A 575 30.84 8.36 -14.30
CA VAL A 575 30.77 8.32 -12.84
C VAL A 575 29.61 9.18 -12.35
N ILE A 576 29.14 8.92 -11.12
CA ILE A 576 28.07 9.68 -10.50
C ILE A 576 28.67 10.84 -9.71
N GLU A 577 28.35 12.07 -10.08
CA GLU A 577 28.65 13.26 -9.30
C GLU A 577 27.45 13.64 -8.45
N PHE A 578 27.63 13.68 -7.13
CA PHE A 578 26.67 14.12 -6.14
C PHE A 578 26.96 15.56 -5.71
N THR A 579 25.94 16.40 -5.72
CA THR A 579 25.99 17.77 -5.24
C THR A 579 24.98 17.93 -4.12
N MET A 580 25.44 18.20 -2.90
CA MET A 580 24.56 18.53 -1.79
C MET A 580 23.99 19.93 -2.01
N GLU A 581 22.66 20.03 -2.12
CA GLU A 581 21.97 21.31 -2.23
C GLU A 581 21.69 21.85 -0.82
N GLU A 582 21.25 21.00 0.11
CA GLU A 582 21.03 21.34 1.52
C GLU A 582 21.20 20.10 2.41
N ILE A 583 21.68 20.29 3.64
CA ILE A 583 21.73 19.26 4.68
C ILE A 583 21.58 19.87 6.06
N GLU A 584 20.67 19.31 6.84
CA GLU A 584 20.42 19.63 8.23
C GLU A 584 19.89 18.37 8.92
N LEU A 585 20.83 17.55 9.41
CA LEU A 585 20.55 16.34 10.17
C LEU A 585 20.81 16.58 11.65
N ASP A 586 20.19 15.79 12.52
CA ASP A 586 20.61 15.68 13.91
C ASP A 586 22.05 15.11 14.00
N GLN A 587 22.70 15.30 15.15
CA GLN A 587 24.06 14.83 15.38
C GLN A 587 24.18 13.30 15.43
N THR A 588 23.08 12.61 15.71
CA THR A 588 23.01 11.14 15.84
C THR A 588 22.57 10.43 14.56
N ASP A 589 21.93 11.18 13.65
CA ASP A 589 21.44 10.71 12.36
C ASP A 589 22.52 10.78 11.27
N ARG A 590 22.44 9.91 10.27
CA ARG A 590 23.50 9.78 9.25
C ARG A 590 22.98 9.65 7.83
N LEU A 591 23.61 10.36 6.92
CA LEU A 591 23.50 10.16 5.48
C LEU A 591 24.83 9.65 4.92
N GLU A 592 24.81 8.48 4.30
CA GLU A 592 26.00 7.82 3.77
C GLU A 592 25.89 7.57 2.28
N ILE A 593 26.94 7.88 1.52
CA ILE A 593 27.08 7.55 0.10
C ILE A 593 28.12 6.46 -0.04
N HIS A 594 27.77 5.34 -0.67
CA HIS A 594 28.65 4.21 -0.91
C HIS A 594 28.79 3.92 -2.41
N ASP A 595 29.97 3.53 -2.85
CA ASP A 595 30.19 3.02 -4.21
C ASP A 595 29.48 1.67 -4.38
N VAL A 596 28.76 1.46 -5.48
CA VAL A 596 28.08 0.21 -5.88
C VAL A 596 26.94 -0.29 -4.98
N CYS A 597 27.18 -0.52 -3.70
CA CYS A 597 26.22 -0.99 -2.69
C CYS A 597 26.57 -0.46 -1.30
N VAL A 598 25.70 -0.66 -0.29
CA VAL A 598 25.94 -0.27 1.12
C VAL A 598 27.23 -0.85 1.74
N HIS A 599 27.81 -1.89 1.15
CA HIS A 599 29.07 -2.51 1.61
C HIS A 599 30.31 -2.01 0.86
N GLY A 600 30.13 -1.24 -0.21
CA GLY A 600 31.25 -0.68 -0.97
C GLY A 600 31.92 0.48 -0.25
N TYR A 601 32.85 1.14 -0.93
CA TYR A 601 33.63 2.23 -0.36
C TYR A 601 32.73 3.42 0.00
N ASN A 602 32.76 3.85 1.26
CA ASN A 602 32.00 5.00 1.73
C ASN A 602 32.67 6.29 1.23
N ARG A 603 31.96 7.00 0.34
CA ARG A 603 32.35 8.26 -0.29
C ARG A 603 32.10 9.48 0.58
N ALA A 604 31.07 9.41 1.41
CA ALA A 604 30.69 10.49 2.31
C ALA A 604 29.86 9.92 3.46
N ASN A 605 30.14 10.39 4.67
CA ASN A 605 29.32 10.17 5.85
C ASN A 605 29.04 11.55 6.44
N LEU A 606 27.78 11.96 6.37
CA LEU A 606 27.33 13.31 6.67
C LEU A 606 26.36 13.27 7.85
N THR A 607 26.58 14.17 8.81
CA THR A 607 25.74 14.39 9.99
C THR A 607 25.68 15.90 10.28
N GLY A 608 24.70 16.35 11.08
CA GLY A 608 24.59 17.78 11.40
C GLY A 608 24.20 18.67 10.22
N SER A 609 24.47 19.98 10.37
CA SER A 609 24.15 21.02 9.37
C SER A 609 25.34 21.47 8.52
N VAL A 610 26.45 20.70 8.54
CA VAL A 610 27.71 21.16 7.97
C VAL A 610 27.78 20.82 6.48
N VAL A 611 27.51 21.81 5.62
CA VAL A 611 27.92 21.79 4.20
C VAL A 611 29.36 22.33 4.12
N ASN A 612 30.35 21.59 4.61
CA ASN A 612 31.76 21.95 4.41
C ASN A 612 32.42 21.02 3.40
N GLU A 613 32.01 21.05 2.13
CA GLU A 613 32.93 20.75 1.02
C GLU A 613 32.53 21.56 -0.22
N SER A 614 33.41 22.45 -0.67
CA SER A 614 33.26 23.25 -1.91
C SER A 614 33.37 22.40 -3.19
N SER A 615 33.33 21.08 -3.06
CA SER A 615 33.63 20.09 -4.11
C SER A 615 32.52 19.03 -4.15
N PRO A 616 32.05 18.65 -5.34
CA PRO A 616 31.03 17.61 -5.45
C PRO A 616 31.60 16.23 -5.07
N ILE A 617 30.76 15.38 -4.47
CA ILE A 617 31.12 14.02 -4.08
C ILE A 617 31.01 13.12 -5.32
N ILE A 618 32.14 12.66 -5.87
CA ILE A 618 32.15 11.86 -7.11
C ILE A 618 32.33 10.38 -6.79
N ALA A 619 31.32 9.55 -7.07
CA ALA A 619 31.40 8.09 -7.00
C ALA A 619 32.51 7.53 -7.89
N SER A 620 32.98 6.34 -7.56
CA SER A 620 34.06 5.70 -8.33
C SER A 620 33.57 4.95 -9.56
N THR A 621 32.26 4.74 -9.69
CA THR A 621 31.61 3.91 -10.72
C THR A 621 30.32 4.59 -11.22
N ASN A 622 29.67 4.01 -12.23
CA ASN A 622 28.34 4.43 -12.68
C ASN A 622 27.20 3.95 -11.76
N ARG A 623 27.52 3.35 -10.61
CA ARG A 623 26.61 2.82 -9.59
C ARG A 623 26.99 3.30 -8.19
N ALA A 624 26.01 3.72 -7.40
CA ALA A 624 26.22 4.12 -6.02
C ALA A 624 24.96 3.89 -5.19
N THR A 625 25.13 3.71 -3.89
CA THR A 625 24.02 3.57 -2.93
C THR A 625 24.06 4.69 -1.91
N LEU A 626 22.94 5.39 -1.76
CA LEU A 626 22.72 6.39 -0.73
C LEU A 626 21.92 5.74 0.41
N SER A 627 22.38 5.86 1.66
CA SER A 627 21.70 5.34 2.84
C SER A 627 21.45 6.46 3.83
N PHE A 628 20.20 6.63 4.26
CA PHE A 628 19.83 7.57 5.31
C PHE A 628 19.26 6.81 6.50
N THR A 629 19.80 7.04 7.69
CA THR A 629 19.32 6.40 8.92
C THR A 629 19.06 7.46 9.98
N SER A 630 17.85 7.44 10.55
CA SER A 630 17.51 8.22 11.74
C SER A 630 17.20 7.31 12.92
N ASP A 631 17.47 7.80 14.13
CA ASP A 631 17.17 7.09 15.37
C ASP A 631 15.81 7.53 15.97
N ASP A 632 15.53 7.16 17.23
CA ASP A 632 14.28 7.50 17.92
C ASP A 632 14.28 8.92 18.52
N SER A 633 15.32 9.73 18.27
CA SER A 633 15.58 11.01 18.92
C SER A 633 15.05 12.22 18.14
N TYR A 634 15.68 13.40 18.21
CA TYR A 634 15.15 14.61 17.56
C TYR A 634 15.42 14.58 16.07
N SER A 635 14.44 14.98 15.26
CA SER A 635 14.63 15.14 13.82
C SER A 635 14.87 16.59 13.41
N ALA A 636 15.53 16.75 12.26
CA ALA A 636 15.85 18.03 11.65
C ALA A 636 15.29 18.11 10.21
N ARG A 637 15.55 19.21 9.49
CA ARG A 637 14.97 19.48 8.17
C ARG A 637 15.32 18.43 7.12
N GLY A 638 16.45 17.75 7.27
CA GLY A 638 16.87 16.67 6.39
C GLY A 638 17.84 17.11 5.31
N PHE A 639 17.82 16.47 4.14
CA PHE A 639 18.75 16.77 3.06
C PHE A 639 18.07 16.84 1.70
N LYS A 640 18.71 17.54 0.78
CA LYS A 640 18.44 17.48 -0.66
C LYS A 640 19.74 17.44 -1.43
N LEU A 641 19.85 16.48 -2.33
CA LEU A 641 21.02 16.28 -3.14
C LEU A 641 20.64 16.01 -4.59
N ALA A 642 21.48 16.48 -5.51
CA ALA A 642 21.40 16.16 -6.92
C ALA A 642 22.49 15.15 -7.28
N TYR A 643 22.21 14.26 -8.24
CA TYR A 643 23.20 13.40 -8.86
C TYR A 643 23.18 13.56 -10.37
N ARG A 644 24.33 13.40 -11.03
CA ARG A 644 24.42 13.35 -12.50
C ARG A 644 25.57 12.48 -12.99
N ALA A 645 25.39 11.93 -14.18
CA ALA A 645 26.40 11.25 -14.95
C ALA A 645 27.40 12.30 -15.44
N VAL A 646 28.65 12.17 -15.03
CA VAL A 646 29.75 12.97 -15.54
C VAL A 646 30.82 12.06 -16.10
N PRO A 647 31.58 12.51 -17.12
CA PRO A 647 32.80 11.82 -17.46
C PRO A 647 33.75 11.85 -16.25
N PRO A 648 34.57 10.82 -16.08
CA PRO A 648 35.71 10.78 -15.18
C PRO A 648 36.41 12.14 -15.08
N PRO A 649 36.56 12.76 -13.89
CA PRO A 649 37.32 14.00 -13.77
C PRO A 649 38.71 13.81 -14.37
N GLN A 650 39.06 14.65 -15.35
CA GLN A 650 40.39 14.75 -15.93
C GLN A 650 41.25 15.61 -14.99
N SER A 651 42.48 15.16 -14.70
CA SER A 651 43.41 15.85 -13.80
C SER A 651 43.58 17.32 -14.21
N ARG A 652 43.10 18.24 -13.37
CA ARG A 652 43.42 19.67 -13.45
C ARG A 652 44.19 20.06 -12.20
N SER A 653 45.29 20.77 -12.43
CA SER A 653 46.27 21.20 -11.43
C SER A 653 45.66 21.96 -10.25
N LEU A 654 46.22 21.69 -9.07
CA LEU A 654 45.95 22.32 -7.76
C LEU A 654 45.61 23.82 -7.83
N ARG A 655 44.57 24.22 -7.07
CA ARG A 655 44.46 25.56 -6.49
C ARG A 655 44.31 25.45 -4.97
N SER A 656 44.89 26.46 -4.32
CA SER A 656 45.34 26.58 -2.93
C SER A 656 44.27 26.47 -1.84
N VAL A 657 44.71 25.88 -0.73
CA VAL A 657 44.08 25.75 0.59
C VAL A 657 43.94 27.10 1.28
N GLU A 658 42.85 27.31 2.04
CA GLU A 658 42.91 28.04 3.32
C GLU A 658 41.81 27.56 4.30
N ASN A 659 42.27 27.18 5.50
CA ASN A 659 41.63 27.08 6.82
C ASN A 659 40.74 25.87 7.20
N VAL A 660 41.34 24.95 7.99
CA VAL A 660 40.67 24.17 9.04
C VAL A 660 41.48 24.31 10.33
N GLN A 661 40.85 24.76 11.41
CA GLN A 661 41.34 24.57 12.77
C GLN A 661 40.22 24.02 13.66
N ASP A 662 40.61 23.00 14.42
CA ASP A 662 40.07 22.46 15.67
C ASP A 662 38.64 21.89 15.73
N MET A 663 38.56 20.59 16.04
CA MET A 663 38.16 20.15 17.38
C MET A 663 38.60 18.70 17.66
N GLN A 664 39.42 18.53 18.70
CA GLN A 664 39.69 17.27 19.38
C GLN A 664 38.69 17.07 20.53
N GLY A 665 38.15 15.86 20.67
CA GLY A 665 37.90 15.22 21.96
C GLY A 665 36.45 15.12 22.45
N ALA A 666 35.89 13.91 22.40
CA ALA A 666 35.19 13.28 23.53
C ALA A 666 35.01 11.77 23.28
N ASP A 667 35.44 10.95 24.24
CA ASP A 667 35.46 9.48 24.20
C ASP A 667 34.30 8.89 25.04
N ARG A 668 33.84 7.70 24.60
CA ARG A 668 33.09 6.63 25.31
C ARG A 668 31.65 6.81 25.79
N ARG A 669 30.76 6.02 25.17
CA ARG A 669 30.07 4.89 25.83
C ARG A 669 29.81 3.74 24.85
N LYS A 670 30.38 2.57 25.15
CA LYS A 670 30.15 1.29 24.46
C LYS A 670 28.71 0.82 24.68
N ARG A 671 27.95 0.59 23.60
CA ARG A 671 26.84 -0.39 23.53
C ARG A 671 26.75 -0.96 22.10
N ALA A 672 26.81 -2.29 22.04
CA ALA A 672 26.46 -3.22 20.96
C ALA A 672 26.96 -2.90 19.53
N LEU A 673 28.11 -3.47 19.15
CA LEU A 673 28.45 -3.75 17.74
C LEU A 673 27.91 -5.14 17.37
N PRO A 674 27.04 -5.26 16.35
CA PRO A 674 26.94 -6.48 15.55
C PRO A 674 27.44 -6.23 14.11
N VAL A 675 28.03 -7.25 13.48
CA VAL A 675 28.51 -7.34 12.07
C VAL A 675 29.79 -6.56 11.69
N ALA A 676 30.18 -5.53 12.44
CA ALA A 676 31.26 -4.63 12.02
C ALA A 676 32.72 -5.08 12.30
N SER A 677 33.04 -6.34 12.64
CA SER A 677 34.45 -6.70 12.98
C SER A 677 35.31 -7.20 11.81
N ILE A 678 34.73 -7.70 10.72
CA ILE A 678 35.49 -8.39 9.65
C ILE A 678 35.56 -7.52 8.41
N VAL A 679 34.40 -7.28 7.79
CA VAL A 679 34.23 -6.25 6.76
C VAL A 679 34.68 -4.91 7.34
N GLY A 680 34.40 -4.61 8.61
CA GLY A 680 34.91 -3.42 9.31
C GLY A 680 36.42 -3.41 9.63
N GLY A 681 37.08 -4.56 9.79
CA GLY A 681 38.53 -4.65 9.98
C GLY A 681 39.31 -4.44 8.69
N ILE A 682 38.85 -5.05 7.61
CA ILE A 682 39.33 -4.84 6.22
C ILE A 682 38.98 -3.42 5.76
N LEU A 683 37.72 -2.98 5.95
CA LEU A 683 37.24 -1.62 5.66
C LEU A 683 38.03 -0.57 6.43
N SER A 684 38.33 -0.78 7.71
CA SER A 684 39.10 0.19 8.52
C SER A 684 40.52 0.34 7.98
N GLY A 685 41.17 -0.77 7.61
CA GLY A 685 42.49 -0.75 6.98
C GLY A 685 42.51 -0.07 5.62
N VAL A 686 41.58 -0.46 4.74
CA VAL A 686 41.47 0.04 3.37
C VAL A 686 41.00 1.50 3.34
N LYS A 687 40.03 1.88 4.18
CA LYS A 687 39.56 3.26 4.34
C LYS A 687 40.66 4.15 4.89
N GLU A 688 41.44 3.72 5.89
CA GLU A 688 42.53 4.57 6.38
C GLU A 688 43.66 4.73 5.38
N VAL A 689 44.03 3.66 4.65
CA VAL A 689 44.97 3.75 3.52
C VAL A 689 44.49 4.79 2.50
N PHE A 690 43.20 4.75 2.11
CA PHE A 690 42.64 5.67 1.13
C PHE A 690 42.40 7.09 1.64
N LYS A 691 42.13 7.27 2.94
CA LYS A 691 41.88 8.55 3.60
C LYS A 691 43.17 9.33 3.89
N ILE A 692 44.24 8.62 4.29
CA ILE A 692 45.61 9.18 4.38
C ILE A 692 46.05 9.71 3.02
N TRP A 693 45.68 8.98 1.97
CA TRP A 693 46.03 9.27 0.60
C TRP A 693 45.37 10.52 0.00
N SER A 694 44.17 10.89 0.45
CA SER A 694 43.42 12.03 -0.07
C SER A 694 43.69 13.36 0.65
N THR A 695 44.52 13.39 1.71
CA THR A 695 44.52 14.50 2.69
C THR A 695 45.84 15.26 2.89
N LEU A 696 46.96 14.89 2.26
CA LEU A 696 48.29 15.45 2.62
C LEU A 696 48.92 16.34 1.54
N GLU A 697 49.79 17.29 1.93
CA GLU A 697 50.64 18.11 1.04
C GLU A 697 51.98 17.42 0.65
N ASP A 698 52.65 17.92 -0.40
CA ASP A 698 53.62 17.16 -1.23
C ASP A 698 54.90 16.65 -0.55
N ASP A 699 55.44 17.31 0.47
CA ASP A 699 56.73 16.90 1.06
C ASP A 699 56.64 15.82 2.16
N GLN A 700 55.46 15.62 2.77
CA GLN A 700 55.25 14.55 3.79
C GLN A 700 54.71 13.24 3.20
N ARG A 701 54.20 13.26 1.96
CA ARG A 701 53.58 12.09 1.30
C ARG A 701 54.55 10.91 1.13
N ARG A 702 55.84 11.15 0.89
CA ARG A 702 56.82 10.09 0.56
C ARG A 702 57.04 9.09 1.71
N GLN A 703 57.24 9.60 2.93
CA GLN A 703 57.46 8.75 4.10
C GLN A 703 56.17 8.03 4.52
N GLN A 704 55.02 8.69 4.36
CA GLN A 704 53.73 8.09 4.70
C GLN A 704 53.31 7.00 3.71
N ILE A 705 53.60 7.14 2.41
CA ILE A 705 53.39 6.06 1.43
C ILE A 705 54.14 4.80 1.83
N ILE A 706 55.40 4.91 2.26
CA ILE A 706 56.16 3.75 2.75
C ILE A 706 55.56 3.21 4.03
N ASN A 707 55.26 4.06 5.02
CA ASN A 707 54.67 3.61 6.28
C ASN A 707 53.36 2.84 6.06
N VAL A 708 52.52 3.31 5.14
CA VAL A 708 51.26 2.66 4.76
C VAL A 708 51.53 1.36 3.98
N MET A 709 52.48 1.34 3.06
CA MET A 709 52.88 0.12 2.34
C MET A 709 53.49 -0.94 3.27
N THR A 710 54.28 -0.53 4.26
CA THR A 710 54.84 -1.38 5.31
C THR A 710 53.73 -1.89 6.25
N GLN A 711 52.73 -1.08 6.57
CA GLN A 711 51.55 -1.51 7.33
C GLN A 711 50.71 -2.53 6.54
N LEU A 712 50.47 -2.28 5.26
CA LEU A 712 49.76 -3.20 4.36
C LEU A 712 50.50 -4.54 4.24
N LYS A 713 51.82 -4.50 4.14
CA LYS A 713 52.65 -5.70 4.15
C LYS A 713 52.57 -6.45 5.48
N GLY A 714 52.66 -5.75 6.62
CA GLY A 714 52.54 -6.38 7.93
C GLY A 714 51.18 -7.07 8.12
N LYS A 715 50.11 -6.54 7.50
CA LYS A 715 48.80 -7.21 7.43
C LYS A 715 48.82 -8.42 6.52
N LEU A 716 49.44 -8.33 5.35
CA LEU A 716 49.61 -9.50 4.46
C LEU A 716 50.37 -10.64 5.15
N ASP A 717 51.41 -10.33 5.92
CA ASP A 717 52.18 -11.34 6.67
C ASP A 717 51.34 -11.95 7.82
N ASP A 718 50.48 -11.17 8.48
CA ASP A 718 49.52 -11.65 9.49
C ASP A 718 48.46 -12.57 8.86
N VAL A 719 47.93 -12.21 7.69
CA VAL A 719 46.98 -13.04 6.95
C VAL A 719 47.64 -14.32 6.45
N ASP A 720 48.86 -14.27 5.90
CA ASP A 720 49.63 -15.45 5.50
C ASP A 720 49.85 -16.40 6.71
N SER A 721 50.22 -15.86 7.88
CA SER A 721 50.34 -16.63 9.12
C SER A 721 49.02 -17.28 9.56
N LYS A 722 47.90 -16.55 9.48
CA LYS A 722 46.57 -17.08 9.80
C LYS A 722 46.12 -18.18 8.84
N LEU A 723 46.44 -18.06 7.55
CA LEU A 723 46.16 -19.09 6.55
C LEU A 723 46.95 -20.38 6.84
N ASP A 724 48.22 -20.24 7.24
CA ASP A 724 49.07 -21.35 7.65
C ASP A 724 48.53 -22.03 8.91
N GLU A 725 48.15 -21.25 9.93
CA GLU A 725 47.54 -21.75 11.18
C GLU A 725 46.22 -22.52 10.92
N GLN A 726 45.43 -22.06 9.95
CA GLN A 726 44.17 -22.72 9.56
C GLN A 726 44.36 -23.90 8.60
N GLY A 727 45.61 -24.22 8.24
CA GLY A 727 45.96 -25.30 7.30
C GLY A 727 45.44 -25.06 5.88
N ILE A 728 45.09 -23.81 5.55
CA ILE A 728 44.47 -23.45 4.27
C ILE A 728 45.53 -23.37 3.19
N THR A 729 46.75 -22.93 3.50
CA THR A 729 47.78 -22.64 2.49
C THR A 729 48.05 -23.81 1.55
N ASN A 730 48.03 -25.06 2.03
CA ASN A 730 48.21 -26.24 1.17
C ASN A 730 46.99 -26.51 0.26
N GLU A 731 45.77 -26.31 0.75
CA GLU A 731 44.53 -26.49 -0.03
C GLU A 731 44.33 -25.34 -1.01
N LEU A 732 44.56 -24.09 -0.58
CA LEU A 732 44.57 -22.91 -1.43
C LEU A 732 45.65 -23.05 -2.51
N ASN A 733 46.86 -23.48 -2.17
CA ASN A 733 47.90 -23.78 -3.16
C ASN A 733 47.51 -24.93 -4.10
N HIS A 734 46.85 -25.99 -3.61
CA HIS A 734 46.39 -27.12 -4.43
C HIS A 734 45.24 -26.74 -5.38
N GLN A 735 44.29 -25.93 -4.95
CA GLN A 735 43.21 -25.44 -5.82
C GLN A 735 43.66 -24.27 -6.70
N MET A 736 44.60 -23.42 -6.25
CA MET A 736 45.34 -22.51 -7.12
C MET A 736 46.20 -23.28 -8.13
N GLN A 737 46.60 -24.52 -7.83
CA GLN A 737 47.22 -25.47 -8.76
C GLN A 737 46.20 -26.21 -9.66
N ILE A 738 44.90 -26.20 -9.36
CA ILE A 738 43.85 -26.63 -10.31
C ILE A 738 43.42 -25.44 -11.18
N THR A 739 43.48 -24.24 -10.63
CA THR A 739 43.52 -22.94 -11.32
C THR A 739 44.93 -22.63 -11.88
N ALA A 740 45.78 -23.65 -12.02
CA ALA A 740 47.24 -23.55 -12.23
C ALA A 740 47.68 -22.77 -13.46
N THR A 741 46.83 -22.63 -14.47
CA THR A 741 47.30 -22.13 -15.77
C THR A 741 47.20 -20.61 -15.90
N LYS A 742 46.44 -19.91 -15.02
CA LYS A 742 46.07 -18.50 -15.31
C LYS A 742 46.40 -17.46 -14.23
N TYR A 743 46.14 -17.70 -12.93
CA TYR A 743 46.24 -16.64 -11.90
C TYR A 743 47.44 -16.78 -10.95
N SER A 744 47.99 -17.98 -10.79
CA SER A 744 49.13 -18.27 -9.88
C SER A 744 50.37 -17.41 -10.16
N ALA A 745 50.63 -17.13 -11.44
CA ALA A 745 51.71 -16.25 -11.89
C ALA A 745 51.51 -14.80 -11.40
N SER A 746 50.27 -14.31 -11.41
CA SER A 746 49.95 -12.94 -10.98
C SER A 746 50.14 -12.77 -9.46
N VAL A 747 49.68 -13.74 -8.66
CA VAL A 747 49.89 -13.75 -7.20
C VAL A 747 51.38 -13.84 -6.85
N THR A 748 52.11 -14.79 -7.46
CA THR A 748 53.56 -14.95 -7.24
C THR A 748 54.32 -13.68 -7.62
N ARG A 749 53.93 -13.02 -8.71
CA ARG A 749 54.56 -11.79 -9.18
C ARG A 749 54.34 -10.64 -8.21
N LEU A 750 53.10 -10.44 -7.76
CA LEU A 750 52.79 -9.44 -6.75
C LEU A 750 53.58 -9.66 -5.45
N ASN A 751 53.70 -10.92 -5.00
CA ASN A 751 54.48 -11.26 -3.82
C ASN A 751 55.97 -10.93 -3.99
N ASN A 752 56.53 -11.23 -5.16
CA ASN A 752 57.90 -10.86 -5.49
C ASN A 752 58.10 -9.33 -5.49
N LEU A 753 57.17 -8.57 -6.06
CA LEU A 753 57.22 -7.10 -6.07
C LEU A 753 57.11 -6.52 -4.64
N ASN A 754 56.20 -7.04 -3.82
CA ASN A 754 56.08 -6.68 -2.41
C ASN A 754 57.35 -6.99 -1.61
N ARG A 755 58.04 -8.09 -1.93
CA ARG A 755 59.32 -8.44 -1.27
C ARG A 755 60.47 -7.52 -1.71
N ILE A 756 60.50 -7.09 -2.97
CA ILE A 756 61.50 -6.13 -3.45
C ILE A 756 61.34 -4.78 -2.74
N MET A 757 60.10 -4.36 -2.42
CA MET A 757 59.84 -3.14 -1.64
C MET A 757 60.54 -3.11 -0.28
N ASP A 758 60.72 -4.26 0.39
CA ASP A 758 61.36 -4.32 1.72
C ASP A 758 62.82 -3.87 1.71
N THR A 759 63.44 -3.91 0.53
CA THR A 759 64.83 -3.53 0.34
C THR A 759 65.01 -2.03 0.05
N LEU A 760 63.90 -1.29 -0.05
CA LEU A 760 63.89 0.15 -0.27
C LEU A 760 63.95 0.89 1.07
N TYR A 761 64.82 1.90 1.15
CA TYR A 761 64.89 2.81 2.29
C TYR A 761 64.98 4.26 1.82
N VAL A 762 64.56 5.17 2.70
CA VAL A 762 64.63 6.62 2.48
C VAL A 762 65.88 7.14 3.16
N ASP A 763 66.69 7.90 2.41
CA ASP A 763 67.84 8.58 2.98
C ASP A 763 67.44 9.89 3.68
N SER A 764 68.42 10.57 4.27
CA SER A 764 68.23 11.85 4.96
C SER A 764 67.76 13.00 4.05
N SER A 765 67.73 12.81 2.72
CA SER A 765 67.25 13.80 1.75
C SER A 765 65.80 13.57 1.30
N GLY A 766 65.12 12.56 1.84
CA GLY A 766 63.78 12.16 1.37
C GLY A 766 63.81 11.42 0.02
N SER A 767 64.99 10.99 -0.42
CA SER A 767 65.21 10.26 -1.67
C SER A 767 65.30 8.76 -1.38
N PHE A 768 64.68 7.97 -2.25
CA PHE A 768 64.77 6.51 -2.18
C PHE A 768 66.15 6.05 -2.66
N GLN A 769 66.90 5.37 -1.81
CA GLN A 769 68.21 4.82 -2.17
C GLN A 769 68.14 3.31 -2.42
N PRO A 770 68.98 2.76 -3.31
CA PRO A 770 68.83 1.38 -3.77
C PRO A 770 69.42 0.38 -2.77
N GLY A 771 68.58 -0.49 -2.21
CA GLY A 771 68.92 -1.90 -2.01
C GLY A 771 68.49 -2.76 -3.23
N ALA A 772 67.44 -2.32 -3.91
CA ALA A 772 67.03 -2.72 -5.25
C ALA A 772 66.69 -1.45 -6.04
N ASP A 773 66.93 -1.46 -7.35
CA ASP A 773 66.67 -0.33 -8.25
C ASP A 773 65.18 0.09 -8.21
N ALA A 774 64.85 1.09 -7.38
CA ALA A 774 63.48 1.58 -7.19
C ALA A 774 62.84 2.02 -8.51
N ARG A 775 63.65 2.50 -9.44
CA ARG A 775 63.22 2.89 -10.79
C ARG A 775 62.96 1.65 -11.63
N GLY A 776 63.83 0.64 -11.59
CA GLY A 776 63.59 -0.65 -12.23
C GLY A 776 62.34 -1.39 -11.70
N LEU A 777 62.07 -1.29 -10.39
CA LEU A 777 60.82 -1.78 -9.79
C LEU A 777 59.61 -1.01 -10.35
N ALA A 778 59.70 0.33 -10.38
CA ALA A 778 58.63 1.16 -10.91
C ALA A 778 58.34 0.88 -12.39
N GLU A 779 59.39 0.73 -13.21
CA GLU A 779 59.28 0.36 -14.62
C GLU A 779 58.64 -1.02 -14.80
N THR A 780 58.96 -1.98 -13.92
CA THR A 780 58.35 -3.32 -13.92
C THR A 780 56.86 -3.25 -13.59
N VAL A 781 56.49 -2.50 -12.57
CA VAL A 781 55.08 -2.32 -12.14
C VAL A 781 54.25 -1.63 -13.23
N LEU A 782 54.84 -0.68 -13.96
CA LEU A 782 54.17 0.13 -14.98
C LEU A 782 54.19 -0.47 -16.39
N ARG A 783 54.71 -1.69 -16.57
CA ARG A 783 54.61 -2.41 -17.85
C ARG A 783 53.14 -2.51 -18.29
N GLN A 784 52.92 -2.44 -19.60
CA GLN A 784 51.56 -2.54 -20.18
C GLN A 784 51.24 -3.94 -20.70
N ASP A 785 52.22 -4.84 -20.70
CA ASP A 785 52.06 -6.24 -21.06
C ASP A 785 51.43 -7.04 -19.90
N SER A 786 51.36 -8.36 -20.06
CA SER A 786 50.87 -9.27 -19.01
C SER A 786 51.70 -9.26 -17.74
N GLU A 787 52.87 -8.62 -17.73
CA GLU A 787 53.74 -8.52 -16.56
C GLU A 787 53.50 -7.25 -15.73
N GLY A 788 52.66 -6.34 -16.24
CA GLY A 788 52.27 -5.09 -15.60
C GLY A 788 51.25 -5.23 -14.47
N MET A 789 51.26 -4.29 -13.54
CA MET A 789 50.35 -4.29 -12.39
C MET A 789 48.86 -4.19 -12.78
N SER A 790 48.55 -3.50 -13.89
CA SER A 790 47.18 -3.46 -14.44
C SER A 790 46.63 -4.86 -14.72
N GLN A 791 47.43 -5.72 -15.35
CA GLN A 791 46.99 -7.07 -15.69
C GLN A 791 46.96 -7.97 -14.45
N ILE A 792 47.94 -7.84 -13.56
CA ILE A 792 47.98 -8.58 -12.28
C ILE A 792 46.70 -8.31 -11.48
N LEU A 793 46.33 -7.03 -11.31
CA LEU A 793 45.14 -6.64 -10.56
C LEU A 793 43.85 -7.04 -11.26
N PHE A 794 43.77 -6.95 -12.59
CA PHE A 794 42.64 -7.46 -13.36
C PHE A 794 42.45 -8.97 -13.16
N ASN A 795 43.54 -9.73 -13.25
CA ASN A 795 43.53 -11.17 -13.04
C ASN A 795 43.08 -11.54 -11.61
N MET A 796 43.54 -10.78 -10.62
CA MET A 796 43.09 -10.97 -9.23
C MET A 796 41.63 -10.58 -9.03
N PHE A 797 41.15 -9.56 -9.73
CA PHE A 797 39.75 -9.19 -9.71
C PHE A 797 38.85 -10.33 -10.21
N ASP A 798 39.21 -10.85 -11.37
CA ASP A 798 38.52 -11.95 -12.06
C ASP A 798 38.50 -13.23 -11.22
N MET A 799 39.59 -13.53 -10.50
CA MET A 799 39.67 -14.65 -9.56
C MET A 799 38.63 -14.57 -8.42
N VAL A 800 38.36 -13.37 -7.91
CA VAL A 800 37.35 -13.16 -6.84
C VAL A 800 35.94 -13.15 -7.40
N MET A 801 35.71 -12.49 -8.53
CA MET A 801 34.36 -12.32 -9.08
C MET A 801 33.82 -13.55 -9.80
N GLY A 802 34.70 -14.34 -10.45
CA GLY A 802 34.31 -15.41 -11.36
C GLY A 802 33.63 -14.86 -12.63
N SER A 803 34.31 -14.91 -13.78
CA SER A 803 33.76 -14.37 -15.04
C SER A 803 33.55 -15.44 -16.12
N PRO A 804 32.39 -15.45 -16.80
CA PRO A 804 32.11 -16.37 -17.92
C PRO A 804 32.94 -16.07 -19.17
N LEU A 805 33.58 -14.89 -19.27
CA LEU A 805 34.42 -14.51 -20.41
C LEU A 805 35.72 -15.32 -20.51
N VAL A 806 36.04 -16.13 -19.49
CA VAL A 806 37.32 -16.83 -19.42
C VAL A 806 37.20 -18.34 -19.23
N ILE A 807 36.17 -18.87 -18.54
CA ILE A 807 35.70 -20.28 -18.51
C ILE A 807 34.34 -20.23 -17.76
N GLU A 808 33.46 -21.21 -17.94
CA GLU A 808 32.33 -21.52 -17.04
C GLU A 808 32.79 -21.92 -15.61
N SER A 809 33.66 -21.14 -14.98
CA SER A 809 34.29 -21.45 -13.69
C SER A 809 33.83 -20.50 -12.60
N LYS A 810 33.38 -21.11 -11.49
CA LYS A 810 33.02 -20.45 -10.23
C LYS A 810 34.20 -19.65 -9.66
N SER A 811 33.93 -18.61 -8.89
CA SER A 811 34.96 -17.82 -8.18
C SER A 811 35.81 -18.69 -7.24
N ILE A 812 36.99 -18.20 -6.83
CA ILE A 812 37.81 -18.89 -5.82
C ILE A 812 37.05 -19.08 -4.50
N VAL A 813 36.19 -18.12 -4.14
CA VAL A 813 35.40 -18.16 -2.89
C VAL A 813 34.32 -19.23 -2.98
N GLU A 814 33.59 -19.32 -4.08
CA GLU A 814 32.59 -20.39 -4.31
C GLU A 814 33.23 -21.78 -4.38
N THR A 815 34.41 -21.86 -5.00
CA THR A 815 35.17 -23.12 -5.12
C THR A 815 35.64 -23.59 -3.75
N MET A 816 36.23 -22.69 -2.96
CA MET A 816 36.69 -22.97 -1.59
C MET A 816 35.53 -23.31 -0.67
N GLU A 817 34.41 -22.60 -0.81
CA GLU A 817 33.20 -22.91 -0.07
C GLU A 817 32.69 -24.33 -0.37
N ALA A 818 32.70 -24.75 -1.65
CA ALA A 818 32.33 -26.10 -2.03
C ALA A 818 33.26 -27.15 -1.40
N VAL A 819 34.58 -26.92 -1.41
CA VAL A 819 35.57 -27.79 -0.76
C VAL A 819 35.34 -27.88 0.75
N PHE A 820 35.16 -26.74 1.42
CA PHE A 820 34.94 -26.70 2.87
C PHE A 820 33.62 -27.36 3.29
N ARG A 821 32.57 -27.25 2.46
CA ARG A 821 31.32 -27.99 2.65
C ARG A 821 31.55 -29.50 2.60
N HIS A 822 32.34 -29.99 1.63
CA HIS A 822 32.68 -31.42 1.55
C HIS A 822 33.51 -31.94 2.73
N GLN A 823 34.27 -31.07 3.40
CA GLN A 823 35.03 -31.42 4.59
C GLN A 823 34.19 -31.46 5.89
N ASN A 824 32.89 -31.09 5.83
CA ASN A 824 31.94 -31.16 6.94
C ASN A 824 32.44 -30.41 8.21
N LEU A 825 33.06 -29.24 8.02
CA LEU A 825 33.63 -28.42 9.08
C LEU A 825 32.54 -27.81 9.97
N GLU A 826 32.86 -27.55 11.25
CA GLU A 826 32.00 -26.73 12.12
C GLU A 826 31.80 -25.32 11.51
N ASN A 827 30.59 -24.77 11.63
CA ASN A 827 30.24 -23.52 10.95
C ASN A 827 31.14 -22.32 11.32
N SER A 828 31.59 -22.24 12.58
CA SER A 828 32.53 -21.21 13.05
C SER A 828 33.88 -21.32 12.33
N VAL A 829 34.38 -22.54 12.16
CA VAL A 829 35.63 -22.84 11.45
C VAL A 829 35.45 -22.62 9.95
N HIS A 830 34.34 -23.09 9.36
CA HIS A 830 34.00 -22.87 7.95
C HIS A 830 33.98 -21.37 7.60
N ARG A 831 33.31 -20.56 8.43
CA ARG A 831 33.26 -19.10 8.28
C ARG A 831 34.64 -18.46 8.41
N ALA A 832 35.41 -18.83 9.45
CA ALA A 832 36.76 -18.31 9.65
C ALA A 832 37.69 -18.62 8.47
N LYS A 833 37.56 -19.80 7.83
CA LYS A 833 38.35 -20.14 6.64
C LYS A 833 37.96 -19.34 5.40
N LEU A 834 36.66 -19.11 5.16
CA LEU A 834 36.19 -18.28 4.04
C LEU A 834 36.58 -16.80 4.21
N GLU A 835 36.55 -16.33 5.45
CA GLU A 835 37.01 -15.00 5.86
C GLU A 835 38.49 -14.83 5.53
N SER A 836 39.36 -15.72 6.00
CA SER A 836 40.81 -15.65 5.74
C SER A 836 41.15 -15.62 4.23
N ILE A 837 40.43 -16.38 3.41
CA ILE A 837 40.66 -16.42 1.95
C ILE A 837 40.22 -15.12 1.27
N SER A 838 39.08 -14.58 1.70
CA SER A 838 38.55 -13.32 1.16
C SER A 838 39.41 -12.13 1.59
N GLU A 839 39.89 -12.13 2.84
CA GLU A 839 40.88 -11.18 3.35
C GLU A 839 42.16 -11.21 2.51
N PHE A 840 42.74 -12.39 2.32
CA PHE A 840 43.96 -12.56 1.52
C PHE A 840 43.82 -11.99 0.11
N ALA A 841 42.72 -12.28 -0.60
CA ALA A 841 42.52 -11.81 -1.96
C ALA A 841 42.35 -10.27 -2.04
N MET A 842 41.63 -9.68 -1.08
CA MET A 842 41.37 -8.25 -1.03
C MET A 842 42.61 -7.45 -0.62
N GLU A 843 43.35 -7.88 0.40
CA GLU A 843 44.55 -7.20 0.87
C GLU A 843 45.66 -7.19 -0.20
N ARG A 844 45.84 -8.29 -0.92
CA ARG A 844 46.82 -8.35 -2.02
C ARG A 844 46.49 -7.34 -3.11
N GLN A 845 45.22 -7.21 -3.50
CA GLN A 845 44.82 -6.21 -4.50
C GLN A 845 45.08 -4.78 -4.01
N VAL A 846 44.82 -4.50 -2.73
CA VAL A 846 45.13 -3.19 -2.12
C VAL A 846 46.63 -2.91 -2.16
N SER A 847 47.48 -3.88 -1.83
CA SER A 847 48.94 -3.74 -1.95
C SER A 847 49.40 -3.53 -3.39
N GLY A 848 48.78 -4.23 -4.37
CA GLY A 848 49.09 -4.04 -5.78
C GLY A 848 48.72 -2.64 -6.28
N TYR A 849 47.57 -2.09 -5.87
CA TYR A 849 47.22 -0.69 -6.17
C TYR A 849 48.19 0.29 -5.50
N GLY A 850 48.60 0.04 -4.26
CA GLY A 850 49.62 0.85 -3.57
C GLY A 850 50.99 0.83 -4.28
N LEU A 851 51.44 -0.34 -4.73
CA LEU A 851 52.65 -0.51 -5.56
C LEU A 851 52.56 0.26 -6.88
N TRP A 852 51.40 0.21 -7.55
CA TRP A 852 51.17 0.91 -8.81
C TRP A 852 51.37 2.41 -8.64
N VAL A 853 50.79 2.98 -7.59
CA VAL A 853 50.95 4.40 -7.33
C VAL A 853 52.39 4.70 -6.97
N PHE A 854 52.99 3.92 -6.09
CA PHE A 854 54.40 4.11 -5.75
C PHE A 854 55.27 4.21 -7.01
N ALA A 855 55.02 3.35 -8.00
CA ALA A 855 55.69 3.38 -9.28
C ALA A 855 55.39 4.65 -10.12
N LEU A 856 54.13 5.09 -10.17
CA LEU A 856 53.75 6.34 -10.85
C LEU A 856 54.44 7.56 -10.22
N LYS A 857 54.48 7.63 -8.88
CA LYS A 857 55.24 8.64 -8.14
C LYS A 857 56.72 8.60 -8.51
N GLN A 858 57.34 7.43 -8.53
CA GLN A 858 58.76 7.32 -8.82
C GLN A 858 59.14 7.67 -10.25
N THR A 859 58.21 7.50 -11.19
CA THR A 859 58.43 7.85 -12.59
C THR A 859 57.99 9.27 -12.95
N GLY A 860 57.50 10.04 -11.97
CA GLY A 860 57.03 11.42 -12.17
C GLY A 860 55.69 11.52 -12.91
N ARG A 861 54.92 10.43 -12.99
CA ARG A 861 53.60 10.33 -13.64
C ARG A 861 52.46 10.52 -12.63
N GLU A 862 52.60 11.52 -11.76
CA GLU A 862 51.68 11.72 -10.64
C GLU A 862 50.26 12.10 -11.11
N ASP A 863 50.12 12.64 -12.31
CA ASP A 863 48.85 13.00 -12.94
C ASP A 863 47.95 11.79 -13.25
N GLU A 864 48.51 10.57 -13.29
CA GLU A 864 47.77 9.32 -13.52
C GLU A 864 47.21 8.70 -12.25
N ILE A 865 47.69 9.13 -11.08
CA ILE A 865 47.40 8.51 -9.78
C ILE A 865 45.90 8.51 -9.47
N ASP A 866 45.21 9.63 -9.69
CA ASP A 866 43.77 9.75 -9.41
C ASP A 866 42.92 8.74 -10.21
N ARG A 867 43.38 8.39 -11.42
CA ARG A 867 42.72 7.38 -12.25
C ARG A 867 42.88 5.99 -11.65
N ILE A 868 44.08 5.67 -11.19
CA ILE A 868 44.38 4.38 -10.54
C ILE A 868 43.59 4.24 -9.24
N MET A 869 43.51 5.31 -8.45
CA MET A 869 42.78 5.32 -7.18
C MET A 869 41.27 5.15 -7.37
N ARG A 870 40.69 5.78 -8.41
CA ARG A 870 39.28 5.55 -8.77
C ARG A 870 39.03 4.11 -9.21
N ARG A 871 39.91 3.56 -10.03
CA ARG A 871 39.84 2.14 -10.43
C ARG A 871 39.89 1.23 -9.21
N ALA A 872 40.82 1.47 -8.28
CA ALA A 872 40.93 0.69 -7.06
C ALA A 872 39.63 0.70 -6.25
N ARG A 873 39.03 1.87 -6.02
CA ARG A 873 37.76 2.00 -5.28
C ARG A 873 36.60 1.30 -5.98
N SER A 874 36.48 1.42 -7.30
CA SER A 874 35.45 0.73 -8.09
C SER A 874 35.57 -0.78 -7.94
N THR A 875 36.72 -1.32 -8.35
CA THR A 875 37.00 -2.75 -8.40
C THR A 875 36.86 -3.40 -7.03
N LEU A 876 37.40 -2.78 -5.98
CA LEU A 876 37.29 -3.31 -4.61
C LEU A 876 35.84 -3.22 -4.09
N SER A 877 35.10 -2.16 -4.39
CA SER A 877 33.69 -2.05 -3.98
C SER A 877 32.81 -3.11 -4.65
N GLU A 878 33.02 -3.36 -5.94
CA GLU A 878 32.33 -4.44 -6.66
C GLU A 878 32.59 -5.81 -6.03
N GLN A 879 33.85 -6.11 -5.68
CA GLN A 879 34.19 -7.35 -4.98
C GLN A 879 33.59 -7.41 -3.59
N MET A 880 33.56 -6.31 -2.84
CA MET A 880 32.93 -6.28 -1.52
C MET A 880 31.43 -6.54 -1.61
N CYS A 881 30.76 -5.97 -2.60
CA CYS A 881 29.36 -6.22 -2.87
C CYS A 881 29.10 -7.67 -3.36
N PHE A 882 30.04 -8.27 -4.08
CA PHE A 882 29.99 -9.69 -4.46
C PHE A 882 30.25 -10.64 -3.29
N LEU A 883 31.17 -10.27 -2.39
CA LEU A 883 31.54 -11.07 -1.22
C LEU A 883 30.51 -10.95 -0.09
N ALA A 884 29.78 -9.84 -0.04
CA ALA A 884 28.74 -9.56 0.95
C ALA A 884 27.81 -10.77 1.22
N PRO A 885 27.14 -11.35 0.21
CA PRO A 885 26.30 -12.55 0.37
C PRO A 885 26.98 -13.73 1.08
N PHE A 886 28.31 -13.85 1.01
CA PHE A 886 29.04 -14.94 1.66
C PHE A 886 29.14 -14.78 3.19
N PHE A 887 28.98 -13.56 3.70
CA PHE A 887 29.21 -13.23 5.11
C PHE A 887 27.97 -12.70 5.83
N TYR A 888 26.84 -12.52 5.11
CA TYR A 888 25.51 -12.33 5.70
C TYR A 888 24.86 -13.67 6.03
N ASP A 889 24.62 -13.89 7.31
CA ASP A 889 23.94 -15.08 7.82
C ASP A 889 22.44 -14.83 8.00
N TRP A 890 21.70 -15.93 7.99
CA TRP A 890 20.30 -15.97 8.38
C TRP A 890 20.13 -15.45 9.82
N PRO A 891 19.08 -14.64 10.12
CA PRO A 891 18.87 -14.08 11.45
C PRO A 891 18.80 -15.14 12.56
N ALA A 892 19.15 -14.74 13.78
CA ALA A 892 19.13 -15.56 14.99
C ALA A 892 17.71 -16.03 15.37
N GLY A 893 17.64 -17.05 16.22
CA GLY A 893 16.38 -17.66 16.66
C GLY A 893 15.93 -18.86 15.83
N THR A 894 14.78 -19.42 16.18
CA THR A 894 14.21 -20.61 15.55
C THR A 894 12.99 -20.25 14.71
N TYR A 895 12.91 -20.76 13.49
CA TYR A 895 11.84 -20.47 12.53
C TYR A 895 11.89 -21.46 11.37
N GLY A 896 10.86 -21.45 10.53
CA GLY A 896 10.83 -22.20 9.28
C GLY A 896 10.51 -21.31 8.08
N LEU A 897 10.89 -21.80 6.90
CA LEU A 897 10.57 -21.19 5.61
C LEU A 897 9.94 -22.24 4.70
N PRO A 898 9.01 -21.86 3.81
CA PRO A 898 8.58 -22.73 2.72
C PRO A 898 9.76 -23.16 1.84
N LYS A 899 9.80 -24.44 1.46
CA LYS A 899 10.88 -24.98 0.64
C LYS A 899 10.62 -24.71 -0.85
N THR A 900 11.62 -24.18 -1.54
CA THR A 900 11.58 -23.99 -3.00
C THR A 900 11.99 -25.29 -3.71
N THR A 901 11.73 -25.39 -5.01
CA THR A 901 12.21 -26.50 -5.86
C THR A 901 13.75 -26.62 -5.91
N GLU A 902 14.49 -25.56 -5.56
CA GLU A 902 15.95 -25.60 -5.38
C GLU A 902 16.40 -26.16 -4.01
N GLY A 903 15.44 -26.47 -3.15
CA GLY A 903 15.66 -26.98 -1.80
C GLY A 903 15.72 -25.89 -0.73
N CYS A 904 16.34 -26.21 0.41
CA CYS A 904 16.47 -25.22 1.48
C CYS A 904 17.47 -24.11 1.16
N PRO A 905 17.22 -22.88 1.64
CA PRO A 905 18.13 -21.77 1.41
C PRO A 905 19.51 -22.06 2.01
N SER A 906 20.55 -21.46 1.44
CA SER A 906 21.93 -21.66 1.92
C SER A 906 22.35 -20.58 2.92
N GLY A 907 23.20 -20.92 3.89
CA GLY A 907 23.79 -19.97 4.83
C GLY A 907 25.00 -20.56 5.55
N SER A 908 26.00 -19.73 5.87
CA SER A 908 27.26 -20.17 6.49
C SER A 908 27.10 -20.72 7.90
N ASN A 909 26.11 -20.23 8.65
CA ASN A 909 25.84 -20.65 10.02
C ASN A 909 24.44 -21.25 10.20
N VAL A 910 23.87 -21.91 9.19
CA VAL A 910 22.53 -22.51 9.31
C VAL A 910 22.51 -23.91 8.71
N VAL A 911 22.00 -24.84 9.50
CA VAL A 911 21.63 -26.18 9.06
C VAL A 911 20.11 -26.25 9.08
N TRP A 912 19.51 -26.55 7.94
CA TRP A 912 18.07 -26.71 7.80
C TRP A 912 17.68 -28.18 7.99
N GLU A 913 16.74 -28.41 8.89
CA GLU A 913 16.00 -29.68 8.93
C GLU A 913 14.81 -29.60 7.99
N GLU A 914 14.50 -30.70 7.32
CA GLU A 914 13.40 -30.76 6.37
C GLU A 914 12.21 -31.53 6.95
N GLY A 915 11.01 -31.12 6.56
CA GLY A 915 9.80 -31.87 6.83
C GLY A 915 8.64 -31.39 5.98
N GLN A 916 7.49 -32.04 6.16
CA GLN A 916 6.32 -31.82 5.32
C GLN A 916 5.00 -31.99 6.06
N TYR A 917 4.00 -31.20 5.63
CA TYR A 917 2.59 -31.44 5.90
C TYR A 917 1.92 -32.00 4.66
N GLU A 918 1.27 -33.15 4.79
CA GLU A 918 0.41 -33.73 3.76
C GLU A 918 -1.06 -33.49 4.13
N HIS A 919 -1.73 -32.60 3.40
CA HIS A 919 -3.16 -32.36 3.54
C HIS A 919 -3.96 -33.40 2.74
N ARG A 920 -5.06 -33.94 3.31
CA ARG A 920 -5.87 -35.02 2.72
C ARG A 920 -7.34 -34.61 2.58
N ARG A 921 -7.73 -34.02 1.45
CA ARG A 921 -9.14 -33.77 1.10
C ARG A 921 -9.31 -33.48 -0.39
N SER A 922 -10.28 -34.14 -1.04
CA SER A 922 -10.54 -33.95 -2.47
C SER A 922 -11.15 -32.58 -2.72
N SER A 923 -10.74 -31.89 -3.79
CA SER A 923 -11.26 -30.57 -4.21
C SER A 923 -11.08 -29.42 -3.20
N SER A 924 -10.08 -29.52 -2.32
CA SER A 924 -9.82 -28.53 -1.25
C SER A 924 -8.70 -27.53 -1.55
N PHE A 925 -8.09 -27.55 -2.74
CA PHE A 925 -6.94 -26.69 -3.04
C PHE A 925 -7.12 -26.06 -4.41
N GLU A 926 -6.88 -24.75 -4.50
CA GLU A 926 -6.93 -23.99 -5.74
C GLU A 926 -5.68 -23.09 -5.86
N TRP A 927 -5.18 -22.93 -7.08
CA TRP A 927 -4.05 -22.08 -7.44
C TRP A 927 -4.25 -21.67 -8.91
N PRO A 928 -3.51 -20.67 -9.45
CA PRO A 928 -3.73 -20.22 -10.82
C PRO A 928 -3.49 -21.37 -11.81
N THR A 929 -4.43 -21.61 -12.73
CA THR A 929 -4.35 -22.67 -13.74
C THR A 929 -3.17 -22.52 -14.71
N ASP A 930 -2.63 -21.30 -14.77
CA ASP A 930 -1.63 -20.85 -15.75
C ASP A 930 -0.25 -20.66 -15.10
N ALA A 931 -0.16 -20.77 -13.77
CA ALA A 931 1.06 -20.53 -13.00
C ALA A 931 1.73 -21.83 -12.60
N GLN A 932 2.98 -21.97 -12.99
CA GLN A 932 3.85 -23.00 -12.48
C GLN A 932 4.38 -22.53 -11.12
N LEU A 933 4.06 -23.23 -10.02
CA LEU A 933 4.52 -22.88 -8.68
C LEU A 933 5.98 -23.31 -8.47
N HIS A 934 6.80 -22.46 -7.83
CA HIS A 934 8.18 -22.80 -7.45
C HIS A 934 8.27 -23.47 -6.06
N PHE A 935 7.13 -23.86 -5.52
CA PHE A 935 7.00 -24.57 -4.26
C PHE A 935 7.42 -26.04 -4.42
N ASN A 936 8.26 -26.55 -3.51
CA ASN A 936 8.53 -27.98 -3.48
C ASN A 936 7.35 -28.72 -2.84
N ALA A 937 6.45 -29.22 -3.69
CA ALA A 937 5.22 -29.86 -3.30
C ALA A 937 4.86 -31.02 -4.23
N THR A 938 4.12 -32.00 -3.71
CA THR A 938 3.55 -33.07 -4.53
C THR A 938 2.03 -32.96 -4.55
N PHE A 939 1.46 -33.01 -5.77
CA PHE A 939 0.03 -32.90 -6.04
C PHE A 939 -0.47 -34.21 -6.64
N ALA A 940 -1.27 -34.97 -5.90
CA ALA A 940 -1.83 -36.24 -6.37
C ALA A 940 -3.30 -36.40 -5.93
N GLY A 941 -4.23 -36.16 -6.86
CA GLY A 941 -5.66 -36.30 -6.62
C GLY A 941 -6.19 -35.38 -5.52
N SER A 942 -6.40 -35.93 -4.32
CA SER A 942 -6.91 -35.24 -3.13
C SER A 942 -5.83 -34.89 -2.09
N ARG A 943 -4.55 -34.95 -2.47
CA ARG A 943 -3.42 -34.79 -1.56
C ARG A 943 -2.50 -33.66 -2.01
N LEU A 944 -2.18 -32.79 -1.05
CA LEU A 944 -1.19 -31.73 -1.19
C LEU A 944 -0.12 -31.94 -0.11
N SER A 945 1.10 -32.31 -0.51
CA SER A 945 2.25 -32.31 0.40
C SER A 945 3.07 -31.04 0.25
N ARG A 946 3.26 -30.30 1.34
CA ARG A 946 4.06 -29.07 1.41
C ARG A 946 5.33 -29.32 2.20
N GLU A 947 6.49 -29.05 1.60
CA GLU A 947 7.77 -29.17 2.29
C GLU A 947 8.24 -27.83 2.90
N PHE A 948 8.97 -27.93 4.00
CA PHE A 948 9.50 -26.79 4.75
C PHE A 948 10.96 -27.02 5.13
N CYS A 949 11.66 -25.91 5.32
CA CYS A 949 13.01 -25.84 5.86
C CYS A 949 12.94 -25.23 7.25
N LEU A 950 13.38 -25.95 8.27
CA LEU A 950 13.32 -25.51 9.66
C LEU A 950 14.70 -25.31 10.25
N LYS A 951 14.87 -24.14 10.86
CA LYS A 951 16.02 -23.81 11.68
C LYS A 951 15.65 -24.05 13.14
N THR A 952 16.16 -25.16 13.69
CA THR A 952 15.86 -25.65 15.03
C THR A 952 16.90 -25.23 16.07
N ASN A 953 18.09 -24.80 15.65
CA ASN A 953 19.16 -24.34 16.54
C ASN A 953 19.12 -22.80 16.72
N PRO A 954 18.76 -22.29 17.91
CA PRO A 954 18.64 -20.85 18.17
C PRO A 954 19.97 -20.09 18.13
N SER A 955 21.08 -20.80 18.39
CA SER A 955 22.46 -20.28 18.50
C SER A 955 23.16 -20.07 17.14
N SER A 956 22.52 -20.47 16.06
CA SER A 956 23.07 -20.44 14.71
C SER A 956 22.60 -19.12 14.04
N GLY A 957 23.51 -18.21 13.63
CA GLY A 957 23.16 -16.89 13.05
C GLY A 957 23.39 -15.68 13.99
N GLY A 958 23.85 -14.56 13.43
CA GLY A 958 24.44 -13.44 14.20
C GLY A 958 23.57 -12.20 14.49
N ASN A 959 22.44 -12.00 13.78
CA ASN A 959 21.66 -10.74 13.82
C ASN A 959 20.17 -10.97 14.13
N SER A 960 19.49 -9.98 14.69
CA SER A 960 18.02 -9.97 14.77
C SER A 960 17.39 -9.91 13.39
N TRP A 961 16.12 -10.33 13.30
CA TRP A 961 15.34 -10.12 12.08
C TRP A 961 15.19 -8.61 11.82
N PRO A 962 15.37 -8.16 10.57
CA PRO A 962 15.25 -6.75 10.21
C PRO A 962 13.81 -6.24 10.40
N PRO A 963 13.61 -4.95 10.69
CA PRO A 963 12.29 -4.32 10.62
C PRO A 963 11.71 -4.42 9.19
N GLY A 964 10.40 -4.66 9.05
CA GLY A 964 9.77 -4.87 7.74
C GLY A 964 8.32 -5.35 7.84
N ARG A 965 7.77 -5.86 6.74
CA ARG A 965 6.41 -6.45 6.66
C ARG A 965 6.39 -7.78 5.95
N TYR A 966 6.49 -8.86 6.72
CA TYR A 966 6.54 -10.24 6.22
C TYR A 966 6.30 -11.23 7.36
N CYS A 967 5.98 -12.48 7.02
CA CYS A 967 5.87 -13.56 7.98
C CYS A 967 6.79 -14.74 7.63
N VAL A 968 7.17 -15.48 8.67
CA VAL A 968 7.87 -16.78 8.60
C VAL A 968 7.09 -17.84 9.38
N LEU A 969 7.39 -19.11 9.15
CA LEU A 969 6.77 -20.21 9.88
C LEU A 969 7.35 -20.26 11.29
N LYS A 970 6.51 -20.44 12.29
CA LYS A 970 6.99 -20.50 13.67
C LYS A 970 7.66 -21.84 13.96
N LYS A 971 8.77 -21.78 14.71
CA LYS A 971 9.39 -22.94 15.35
C LYS A 971 9.95 -22.52 16.70
N GLY A 972 9.50 -23.12 17.79
CA GLY A 972 9.84 -22.65 19.14
C GLY A 972 9.27 -21.25 19.42
N SER A 973 10.00 -20.41 20.15
CA SER A 973 9.59 -19.02 20.39
C SER A 973 9.78 -18.18 19.12
N CYS A 974 8.88 -17.22 18.89
CA CYS A 974 9.08 -16.29 17.78
C CYS A 974 10.39 -15.50 17.98
N PRO A 975 11.16 -15.27 16.90
CA PRO A 975 12.33 -14.41 16.95
C PRO A 975 11.97 -13.01 17.47
N VAL A 976 12.92 -12.34 18.12
CA VAL A 976 12.72 -11.00 18.70
C VAL A 976 12.22 -10.04 17.61
N GLY A 977 11.13 -9.31 17.92
CA GLY A 977 10.47 -8.38 17.01
C GLY A 977 9.35 -8.99 16.16
N LEU A 978 9.18 -10.31 16.14
CA LEU A 978 8.11 -10.97 15.40
C LEU A 978 6.97 -11.39 16.33
N LYS A 979 5.73 -11.10 15.92
CA LYS A 979 4.49 -11.42 16.62
C LYS A 979 3.91 -12.76 16.18
N TRP A 980 3.24 -13.44 17.10
CA TRP A 980 2.69 -14.77 16.89
C TRP A 980 1.31 -14.75 16.20
N GLY A 981 1.05 -15.74 15.35
CA GLY A 981 -0.29 -16.09 14.88
C GLY A 981 -0.42 -17.54 14.40
N LYS A 982 -1.63 -17.95 14.04
CA LYS A 982 -1.99 -19.33 13.70
C LYS A 982 -3.13 -19.39 12.68
N LEU A 983 -3.04 -20.33 11.73
CA LEU A 983 -4.09 -20.67 10.77
C LEU A 983 -4.45 -22.16 10.84
N GLY A 984 -5.72 -22.49 10.63
CA GLY A 984 -6.25 -23.85 10.64
C GLY A 984 -6.60 -24.34 9.24
N PHE A 985 -5.98 -25.43 8.80
CA PHE A 985 -6.16 -26.03 7.49
C PHE A 985 -6.92 -27.36 7.56
N PRO A 986 -7.50 -27.82 6.44
CA PRO A 986 -8.07 -29.17 6.34
C PRO A 986 -7.04 -30.26 6.68
N GLY A 987 -7.52 -31.29 7.37
CA GLY A 987 -6.72 -32.34 8.03
C GLY A 987 -5.76 -33.14 7.17
N GLY A 988 -4.85 -33.85 7.85
CA GLY A 988 -3.75 -34.52 7.18
C GLY A 988 -2.75 -35.19 8.12
N SER A 989 -1.50 -35.34 7.64
CA SER A 989 -0.40 -35.95 8.38
C SER A 989 0.88 -35.11 8.27
N GLN A 990 1.83 -35.34 9.19
CA GLN A 990 3.13 -34.68 9.19
C GLN A 990 4.28 -35.70 9.18
N SER A 991 5.42 -35.32 8.62
CA SER A 991 6.66 -36.09 8.72
C SER A 991 7.89 -35.19 8.67
N GLY A 992 8.98 -35.57 9.33
CA GLY A 992 10.19 -34.74 9.43
C GLY A 992 10.02 -33.57 10.41
N ALA A 993 10.88 -32.55 10.28
CA ALA A 993 10.78 -31.33 11.08
C ALA A 993 9.70 -30.42 10.48
N VAL A 994 8.65 -30.13 11.23
CA VAL A 994 7.55 -29.26 10.78
C VAL A 994 7.38 -28.03 11.69
N PRO A 995 6.79 -26.93 11.17
CA PRO A 995 6.44 -25.77 11.97
C PRO A 995 5.62 -26.12 13.21
N ASP A 996 5.58 -25.22 14.17
CA ASP A 996 4.74 -25.41 15.36
C ASP A 996 3.26 -25.37 14.97
N GLY A 997 2.46 -26.18 15.66
CA GLY A 997 1.05 -26.37 15.37
C GLY A 997 0.55 -27.73 15.84
N SER A 998 -0.73 -28.02 15.59
CA SER A 998 -1.36 -29.29 15.95
C SER A 998 -1.83 -30.02 14.70
N VAL A 999 -1.71 -31.36 14.69
CA VAL A 999 -2.13 -32.19 13.57
C VAL A 999 -3.13 -33.22 14.07
N ALA A 1000 -4.35 -33.11 13.56
CA ALA A 1000 -5.44 -34.06 13.74
C ALA A 1000 -5.87 -34.62 12.38
N SER A 1001 -6.70 -35.67 12.41
CA SER A 1001 -7.20 -36.35 11.21
C SER A 1001 -8.00 -35.43 10.28
N ASP A 1002 -8.62 -34.38 10.83
CA ASP A 1002 -9.53 -33.46 10.16
C ASP A 1002 -9.05 -32.00 10.14
N THR A 1003 -8.01 -31.65 10.92
CA THR A 1003 -7.44 -30.29 10.98
C THR A 1003 -5.90 -30.32 11.10
N ILE A 1004 -5.21 -29.47 10.34
CA ILE A 1004 -3.79 -29.13 10.56
C ILE A 1004 -3.73 -27.66 10.96
N GLU A 1005 -3.26 -27.34 12.15
CA GLU A 1005 -2.96 -25.97 12.54
C GLU A 1005 -1.48 -25.67 12.26
N VAL A 1006 -1.19 -24.50 11.70
CA VAL A 1006 0.18 -24.02 11.46
C VAL A 1006 0.35 -22.65 12.09
N GLU A 1007 1.42 -22.46 12.85
CA GLU A 1007 1.76 -21.21 13.49
C GLU A 1007 2.79 -20.39 12.70
N TYR A 1008 2.73 -19.07 12.85
CA TYR A 1008 3.51 -18.08 12.14
C TYR A 1008 4.13 -17.06 13.11
N CYS A 1009 5.24 -16.47 12.68
CA CYS A 1009 5.87 -15.31 13.31
C CYS A 1009 5.94 -14.19 12.27
N CYS A 1010 5.30 -13.06 12.54
CA CYS A 1010 5.10 -11.96 11.60
C CYS A 1010 5.76 -10.67 12.11
N GLN A 1011 6.45 -9.97 11.21
CA GLN A 1011 7.06 -8.66 11.47
C GLN A 1011 6.17 -7.58 10.85
N GLU A 1012 5.77 -6.59 11.64
CA GLU A 1012 4.89 -5.48 11.21
C GLU A 1012 5.56 -4.11 11.26
N ASP A 1013 6.77 -4.05 11.84
CA ASP A 1013 7.51 -2.83 12.14
C ASP A 1013 8.34 -2.41 10.93
N GLY A 1014 7.71 -1.85 9.90
CA GLY A 1014 8.40 -1.32 8.73
C GLY A 1014 7.51 -1.28 7.48
N PHE A 1015 8.15 -1.08 6.32
CA PHE A 1015 7.47 -1.02 5.03
C PHE A 1015 7.93 -2.15 4.13
N ALA A 1016 6.98 -2.83 3.47
CA ALA A 1016 7.27 -3.87 2.49
C ALA A 1016 8.12 -3.34 1.32
N SER A 1017 8.10 -2.04 1.03
CA SER A 1017 8.93 -1.43 -0.02
C SER A 1017 10.39 -1.20 0.39
N SER A 1018 10.71 -1.21 1.68
CA SER A 1018 12.07 -0.95 2.18
C SER A 1018 12.90 -2.23 2.14
N PRO A 1019 13.96 -2.35 1.34
CA PRO A 1019 14.71 -3.60 1.23
C PRO A 1019 15.30 -4.06 2.56
N ILE A 1020 15.01 -5.29 2.97
CA ILE A 1020 15.63 -5.92 4.14
C ILE A 1020 16.87 -6.72 3.74
N ALA A 1021 17.86 -6.76 4.63
CA ALA A 1021 19.06 -7.55 4.43
C ALA A 1021 18.85 -9.00 4.88
N LEU A 1022 18.67 -9.91 3.92
CA LEU A 1022 18.67 -11.36 4.10
C LEU A 1022 19.67 -12.00 3.12
N PRO A 1023 20.21 -13.21 3.40
CA PRO A 1023 21.26 -13.80 2.57
C PRO A 1023 20.78 -14.16 1.15
N PRO A 1024 21.26 -13.50 0.08
CA PRO A 1024 20.80 -13.75 -1.29
C PRO A 1024 21.67 -14.84 -1.94
N ARG A 1025 21.60 -16.08 -1.44
CA ARG A 1025 22.43 -17.20 -1.92
C ARG A 1025 21.67 -18.25 -2.72
N ARG A 1026 20.40 -18.44 -2.38
CA ARG A 1026 19.45 -19.34 -3.03
C ARG A 1026 18.07 -18.75 -2.90
N SER A 1027 17.17 -19.18 -3.78
CA SER A 1027 15.80 -18.71 -3.73
C SER A 1027 15.12 -19.17 -2.45
N PHE A 1028 14.31 -18.30 -1.86
CA PHE A 1028 13.55 -18.60 -0.65
C PHE A 1028 12.20 -17.88 -0.65
N TYR A 1029 11.32 -18.30 0.24
CA TYR A 1029 10.03 -17.65 0.44
C TYR A 1029 9.96 -16.90 1.77
N LEU A 1030 9.32 -15.73 1.73
CA LEU A 1030 8.62 -15.17 2.89
C LEU A 1030 7.12 -15.15 2.60
N LEU A 1031 6.29 -15.09 3.64
CA LEU A 1031 4.85 -14.93 3.45
C LEU A 1031 4.47 -13.45 3.47
N ARG A 1032 3.56 -13.06 2.57
CA ARG A 1032 3.14 -11.66 2.40
C ARG A 1032 2.42 -11.15 3.65
N LEU A 1033 2.68 -9.91 4.02
CA LEU A 1033 1.96 -9.24 5.10
C LEU A 1033 1.76 -7.75 4.76
N GLY A 1034 0.54 -7.26 4.93
CA GLY A 1034 0.22 -5.84 4.71
C GLY A 1034 -0.08 -5.48 3.26
N GLY A 1035 -0.34 -6.48 2.40
CA GLY A 1035 -0.83 -6.32 1.03
C GLY A 1035 0.23 -6.20 -0.06
N ALA A 1036 1.51 -6.36 0.26
CA ALA A 1036 2.61 -6.35 -0.71
C ALA A 1036 3.78 -7.22 -0.23
N CYS A 1037 4.58 -7.75 -1.16
CA CYS A 1037 5.78 -8.50 -0.82
C CYS A 1037 6.88 -7.57 -0.32
N GLN A 1038 7.51 -7.96 0.81
CA GLN A 1038 8.70 -7.32 1.35
C GLN A 1038 9.82 -7.27 0.30
N GLN A 1039 10.52 -6.16 0.12
CA GLN A 1039 11.72 -6.11 -0.71
C GLN A 1039 12.90 -6.72 0.05
N VAL A 1040 13.75 -7.51 -0.63
CA VAL A 1040 15.00 -8.04 -0.07
C VAL A 1040 16.16 -7.51 -0.90
N ALA A 1041 17.17 -6.98 -0.22
CA ALA A 1041 18.33 -6.40 -0.89
C ALA A 1041 19.04 -7.43 -1.78
N GLY A 1042 19.17 -7.11 -3.08
CA GLY A 1042 19.87 -7.95 -4.05
C GLY A 1042 19.08 -9.13 -4.62
N MET A 1043 17.76 -9.19 -4.43
CA MET A 1043 16.90 -10.26 -4.97
C MET A 1043 15.67 -9.70 -5.70
N ASP A 1044 15.26 -10.40 -6.76
CA ASP A 1044 13.98 -10.16 -7.44
C ASP A 1044 12.85 -10.87 -6.67
N VAL A 1045 11.69 -10.22 -6.56
CA VAL A 1045 10.53 -10.76 -5.84
C VAL A 1045 9.34 -10.99 -6.77
N SER A 1046 8.75 -12.19 -6.68
CA SER A 1046 7.52 -12.55 -7.38
C SER A 1046 6.51 -13.15 -6.41
N GLU A 1047 5.22 -12.82 -6.60
CA GLU A 1047 4.14 -13.30 -5.73
C GLU A 1047 3.45 -14.54 -6.33
N GLU A 1048 3.22 -15.54 -5.48
CA GLU A 1048 2.46 -16.75 -5.78
C GLU A 1048 1.37 -16.95 -4.71
N TRP A 1049 0.32 -17.73 -5.00
CA TRP A 1049 -0.72 -17.99 -4.01
C TRP A 1049 -1.30 -19.40 -4.09
N ILE A 1050 -1.77 -19.88 -2.94
CA ILE A 1050 -2.50 -21.14 -2.79
C ILE A 1050 -3.73 -20.88 -1.90
N GLU A 1051 -4.90 -21.29 -2.38
CA GLU A 1051 -6.15 -21.30 -1.63
C GLU A 1051 -6.42 -22.70 -1.07
N TYR A 1052 -6.68 -22.77 0.23
CA TYR A 1052 -6.99 -23.97 0.99
C TYR A 1052 -8.46 -23.89 1.44
N ARG A 1053 -9.30 -24.85 1.05
CA ARG A 1053 -10.74 -24.88 1.38
C ARG A 1053 -11.08 -25.98 2.35
N GLY A 1054 -11.93 -25.67 3.32
CA GLY A 1054 -12.51 -26.59 4.30
C GLY A 1054 -12.14 -26.32 5.75
N ASN A 1055 -11.44 -25.22 6.03
CA ASN A 1055 -11.20 -24.64 7.36
C ASN A 1055 -10.67 -23.20 7.15
N GLY A 1056 -11.26 -22.22 7.83
CA GLY A 1056 -10.88 -20.79 7.79
C GLY A 1056 -10.51 -20.22 9.16
N TYR A 1057 -10.16 -21.07 10.13
CA TYR A 1057 -9.81 -20.64 11.49
C TYR A 1057 -8.50 -19.82 11.51
N ARG A 1058 -8.53 -18.65 12.14
CA ARG A 1058 -7.38 -17.73 12.26
C ARG A 1058 -7.28 -17.15 13.67
N ALA A 1059 -6.05 -16.95 14.16
CA ALA A 1059 -5.77 -16.31 15.44
C ALA A 1059 -4.41 -15.58 15.42
N GLY A 1060 -4.30 -14.46 16.14
CA GLY A 1060 -3.05 -13.68 16.20
C GLY A 1060 -2.68 -12.99 14.89
N VAL A 1061 -1.40 -12.64 14.73
CA VAL A 1061 -0.87 -11.99 13.53
C VAL A 1061 -0.46 -13.05 12.52
N THR A 1062 -1.21 -13.15 11.42
CA THR A 1062 -1.02 -14.15 10.37
C THR A 1062 -0.60 -13.47 9.06
N PRO A 1063 -0.01 -14.22 8.11
CA PRO A 1063 0.15 -13.73 6.75
C PRO A 1063 -1.15 -13.23 6.15
N ASP A 1064 -1.05 -12.44 5.08
CA ASP A 1064 -2.21 -12.01 4.30
C ASP A 1064 -3.02 -13.22 3.85
N ASP A 1065 -4.29 -13.19 4.22
CA ASP A 1065 -5.25 -14.27 4.01
C ASP A 1065 -6.54 -13.70 3.43
N ASP A 1066 -6.75 -13.89 2.13
CA ASP A 1066 -7.96 -13.47 1.43
C ASP A 1066 -9.09 -14.53 1.46
N GLY A 1067 -8.93 -15.58 2.28
CA GLY A 1067 -9.92 -16.64 2.47
C GLY A 1067 -11.06 -16.25 3.42
N ASP A 1068 -12.19 -16.94 3.29
CA ASP A 1068 -13.39 -16.75 4.10
C ASP A 1068 -13.37 -17.58 5.40
N ASP A 1069 -14.50 -17.77 6.08
CA ASP A 1069 -14.55 -18.57 7.33
C ASP A 1069 -14.35 -20.07 7.10
N ASN A 1070 -14.29 -20.50 5.84
CA ASN A 1070 -14.08 -21.88 5.44
C ASN A 1070 -12.92 -22.03 4.45
N SER A 1071 -12.12 -21.00 4.23
CA SER A 1071 -10.95 -21.07 3.35
C SER A 1071 -9.83 -20.15 3.81
N HIS A 1072 -8.62 -20.45 3.36
CA HIS A 1072 -7.45 -19.60 3.52
C HIS A 1072 -6.82 -19.38 2.15
N LYS A 1073 -6.64 -18.13 1.71
CA LYS A 1073 -5.91 -17.81 0.47
C LYS A 1073 -4.63 -17.08 0.82
N LEU A 1074 -3.53 -17.83 0.83
CA LEU A 1074 -2.23 -17.34 1.28
C LEU A 1074 -1.34 -16.94 0.12
N TYR A 1075 -0.58 -15.86 0.33
CA TYR A 1075 0.37 -15.30 -0.62
C TYR A 1075 1.81 -15.54 -0.19
N TYR A 1076 2.60 -16.09 -1.10
CA TYR A 1076 4.00 -16.45 -0.94
C TYR A 1076 4.85 -15.54 -1.83
N CYS A 1077 5.84 -14.87 -1.23
CA CYS A 1077 6.78 -14.00 -1.92
C CYS A 1077 8.06 -14.80 -2.18
N LEU A 1078 8.25 -15.20 -3.44
CA LEU A 1078 9.46 -15.88 -3.90
C LEU A 1078 10.54 -14.85 -4.16
N TYR A 1079 11.65 -14.97 -3.45
CA TYR A 1079 12.86 -14.19 -3.68
C TYR A 1079 13.83 -15.03 -4.50
N SER A 1080 14.24 -14.49 -5.64
CA SER A 1080 15.11 -15.16 -6.60
C SER A 1080 16.33 -14.31 -6.89
N LEU A 1081 17.43 -14.96 -7.30
CA LEU A 1081 18.59 -14.22 -7.77
C LEU A 1081 18.25 -13.52 -9.09
N PRO A 1082 18.68 -12.26 -9.30
CA PRO A 1082 18.39 -11.56 -10.53
C PRO A 1082 18.81 -12.35 -11.77
N GLY A 1083 17.86 -12.62 -12.67
CA GLY A 1083 18.09 -13.40 -13.90
C GLY A 1083 18.14 -14.92 -13.72
N SER A 1084 17.84 -15.46 -12.53
CA SER A 1084 17.75 -16.92 -12.32
C SER A 1084 16.48 -17.53 -12.92
N VAL A 1085 16.60 -18.75 -13.45
CA VAL A 1085 15.46 -19.55 -13.93
C VAL A 1085 15.24 -20.68 -12.95
N ILE A 1086 14.21 -20.57 -12.13
CA ILE A 1086 13.91 -21.55 -11.08
C ILE A 1086 12.99 -22.63 -11.68
N PRO A 1087 13.29 -23.93 -11.50
CA PRO A 1087 12.40 -24.99 -11.96
C PRO A 1087 11.04 -24.93 -11.27
N THR A 1088 9.98 -25.23 -12.01
CA THR A 1088 8.62 -25.20 -11.48
C THR A 1088 8.04 -26.60 -11.35
N THR A 1089 7.13 -26.78 -10.41
CA THR A 1089 6.54 -28.10 -10.12
C THR A 1089 5.48 -28.49 -11.16
N PRO A 1090 5.61 -29.63 -11.87
CA PRO A 1090 4.60 -30.09 -12.82
C PRO A 1090 3.36 -30.62 -12.10
N ILE A 1091 2.18 -30.10 -12.46
CA ILE A 1091 0.89 -30.54 -11.95
C ILE A 1091 0.43 -31.74 -12.80
N VAL A 1092 0.27 -32.93 -12.21
CA VAL A 1092 -0.24 -34.12 -12.92
C VAL A 1092 -1.75 -34.22 -12.70
N PRO A 1093 -2.60 -33.95 -13.71
CA PRO A 1093 -4.02 -34.22 -13.62
C PRO A 1093 -4.28 -35.73 -13.71
N ASP A 1094 -5.17 -36.23 -12.87
CA ASP A 1094 -5.52 -37.65 -12.76
C ASP A 1094 -6.07 -38.19 -14.11
N VAL A 1095 -5.24 -38.95 -14.83
CA VAL A 1095 -5.65 -39.64 -16.04
C VAL A 1095 -6.49 -40.83 -15.62
N LYS A 1096 -7.81 -40.71 -15.75
CA LYS A 1096 -8.67 -41.88 -15.87
C LYS A 1096 -8.21 -42.69 -17.09
N ASN A 1097 -7.62 -43.87 -16.88
CA ASN A 1097 -7.92 -44.99 -17.75
C ASN A 1097 -7.64 -46.35 -17.12
N ASN A 1098 -8.69 -47.17 -17.17
CA ASN A 1098 -8.57 -48.62 -17.23
C ASN A 1098 -7.79 -49.01 -18.50
N ASP A 1099 -7.14 -50.17 -18.38
CA ASP A 1099 -6.55 -50.99 -19.44
C ASP A 1099 -5.18 -50.62 -20.03
N THR A 1100 -4.19 -51.34 -19.49
CA THR A 1100 -3.17 -52.12 -20.20
C THR A 1100 -2.58 -51.56 -21.50
N THR A 1101 -1.46 -50.82 -21.40
CA THR A 1101 -0.31 -51.07 -22.29
C THR A 1101 1.00 -50.58 -21.67
N ARG A 1102 1.99 -51.49 -21.59
CA ARG A 1102 3.40 -51.19 -21.29
C ARG A 1102 3.98 -50.25 -22.35
N ILE A 1103 4.84 -49.30 -21.97
CA ILE A 1103 6.06 -48.87 -22.72
C ILE A 1103 6.93 -48.02 -21.76
N ILE A 1104 8.03 -48.62 -21.27
CA ILE A 1104 9.46 -48.33 -21.53
C ILE A 1104 10.00 -47.10 -20.78
N ILE A 1105 10.76 -47.41 -19.74
CA ILE A 1105 11.71 -46.55 -19.05
C ILE A 1105 12.87 -46.23 -20.00
N ILE A 1106 13.15 -44.95 -20.24
CA ILE A 1106 14.47 -44.50 -20.69
C ILE A 1106 15.12 -43.79 -19.50
N VAL A 1107 16.03 -44.52 -18.84
CA VAL A 1107 17.12 -43.92 -18.08
C VAL A 1107 18.14 -43.42 -19.10
N ALA A 1108 18.57 -42.17 -18.96
CA ALA A 1108 19.84 -41.72 -19.53
C ALA A 1108 20.76 -41.30 -18.36
N PRO A 1109 22.01 -41.81 -18.32
CA PRO A 1109 22.95 -41.64 -17.21
C PRO A 1109 23.98 -40.51 -17.44
N ILE A 1110 24.50 -39.99 -16.33
CA ILE A 1110 25.70 -39.13 -16.12
C ILE A 1110 25.64 -37.73 -16.73
#